data_AF-A0A7R6DCI7-F1
#
_entry.id   AF-A0A7R6DCI7-F1
#
_cell.length_a   1.000
_cell.length_b   1.000
_cell.length_c   1.000
_cell.angle_alpha   90.00
_cell.angle_beta   90.00
_cell.angle_gamma   90.00
#
_symmetry.space_group_name_H-M   'P 1'
#
loop_
_entity.id
_entity.type
_entity.pdbx_description
1 polymer ?
#
loop_
_entity_poly.entity_id
_entity_poly.type
_entity_poly.pdbx_seq_one_letter_code
_entity_poly.pdbx_strand_id
1 'polypeptide(L)'
;MKASLSIFICFSLSWTRTRTSERPNCDGCDEDLFCDCSAKTFHHIPIVPTDVLSLDVSYNEIESIYQEDLTAYTELRTLKLQNNKLSMIHQEAFDSQHKLEELDLSYNELENIYSVWFSHLRSLKHLNILGNQYTTLGSDALFPFLKNPALKKLQFGNTFIKDVKQNVLRNIAQLDELTFVGANLRSYENGSFQMAQPIRVVTLSLQGLFQENPALVSKILRDVSHPETSLIIRDTSLKTNEPIQTFKEIRQGCTRRLSFQNCSTTDEGVTLILKVLDGSPVSYIGLEDIYLIGRGWWQKAKWTHLENLHTIFMRNIEIQGFIRFSSMLQLVFLLKHLTKISVINCTVFVIPCITTYFLRHVEYLDLSQNLLSDITMQETLCNGKCNMHNLNMLNVSHNSLKSLQLIASLVSHLQKLTALDVSHNDFLKMPQVCDWPTSLRFLNLSATKLHKLTPCIPLSLTALDLSQNYLTAFHLHLPKLMELWLTGNRFISLPEGGQFPSLQMLFIQRNTLNMFNKSDLMAFQSLQFLEAGQNNFVCSCEFVEFFKGHVDHLITLRDGHHSYVCDSPPSLRDLTIDNAQLSVFKCHMILSVSVVCSVTVVVLIAAVIACYKLHVFWYLQMTVAWLKAKGKPAVCSAGASLRYDAFVSYSQHDAEWVEEILVPELESSDPPVALCLHKRDFLPGRWIVDNIIESIESSYRTLFVLSENFVTSEWCRYELNFSHFRIMDENNDSAILILLEPIAKETIPKRFCKLRKIMNSRTYLEWPQDEERRGEFWHNLRAVLKRED
;
A
#
# COMPACT_ATOMS: atom_id res chain seq x y z
N MET A 1 7.19 -80.31 22.25
CA MET A 1 7.82 -79.53 21.14
C MET A 1 6.75 -79.23 20.10
N LYS A 2 6.70 -77.99 19.59
CA LYS A 2 5.75 -77.40 18.60
C LYS A 2 4.49 -76.64 19.10
N ALA A 3 4.39 -76.22 20.36
CA ALA A 3 3.31 -75.29 20.77
C ALA A 3 3.76 -74.03 21.55
N SER A 4 5.00 -73.98 22.07
CA SER A 4 5.47 -72.84 22.87
C SER A 4 6.36 -71.84 22.12
N LEU A 5 6.62 -72.05 20.82
CA LEU A 5 7.45 -71.14 20.00
C LEU A 5 6.62 -70.08 19.23
N SER A 6 5.31 -70.27 19.10
CA SER A 6 4.43 -69.37 18.31
C SER A 6 3.93 -68.16 19.11
N ILE A 7 4.03 -68.18 20.45
CA ILE A 7 3.59 -67.06 21.30
C ILE A 7 4.70 -66.01 21.48
N PHE A 8 5.98 -66.42 21.45
CA PHE A 8 7.10 -65.48 21.56
C PHE A 8 7.34 -64.65 20.29
N ILE A 9 6.98 -65.19 19.12
CA ILE A 9 7.09 -64.46 17.84
C ILE A 9 5.95 -63.45 17.67
N CYS A 10 4.76 -63.70 18.24
CA CYS A 10 3.68 -62.70 18.22
C CYS A 10 3.91 -61.53 19.20
N PHE A 11 4.63 -61.72 20.30
CA PHE A 11 4.97 -60.62 21.23
C PHE A 11 6.21 -59.82 20.81
N SER A 12 7.14 -60.39 20.03
CA SER A 12 8.26 -59.63 19.46
C SER A 12 7.91 -58.91 18.15
N LEU A 13 6.84 -59.31 17.45
CA LEU A 13 6.32 -58.60 16.27
C LEU A 13 5.24 -57.54 16.60
N SER A 14 4.79 -57.46 17.86
CA SER A 14 3.88 -56.40 18.32
C SER A 14 4.59 -55.20 18.97
N TRP A 15 5.93 -55.18 18.98
CA TRP A 15 6.76 -54.11 19.55
C TRP A 15 7.79 -53.54 18.57
N THR A 16 7.48 -53.62 17.28
CA THR A 16 8.00 -52.71 16.25
C THR A 16 6.80 -52.13 15.51
N ARG A 17 5.87 -51.54 16.26
CA ARG A 17 4.95 -50.58 15.65
C ARG A 17 5.77 -49.31 15.49
N THR A 18 6.42 -49.18 14.34
CA THR A 18 6.96 -47.90 13.86
C THR A 18 5.83 -46.89 14.02
N ARG A 19 5.93 -46.07 15.07
CA ARG A 19 4.99 -45.01 15.36
C ARG A 19 5.36 -43.83 14.48
N THR A 20 5.34 -44.04 13.16
CA THR A 20 5.23 -42.95 12.20
C THR A 20 3.79 -42.47 12.28
N SER A 21 3.41 -41.83 13.40
CA SER A 21 2.26 -40.93 13.38
C SER A 21 2.61 -39.87 12.35
N GLU A 22 1.72 -39.65 11.39
CA GLU A 22 1.83 -38.63 10.35
C GLU A 22 2.26 -37.30 10.99
N ARG A 23 3.58 -37.01 10.95
CA ARG A 23 4.09 -35.72 11.41
C ARG A 23 3.52 -34.69 10.44
N PRO A 24 2.86 -33.64 10.94
CA PRO A 24 2.25 -32.65 10.06
C PRO A 24 3.33 -31.92 9.25
N ASN A 25 3.01 -31.60 7.99
CA ASN A 25 3.90 -30.80 7.16
C ASN A 25 3.77 -29.32 7.51
N CYS A 26 4.87 -28.56 7.41
CA CYS A 26 4.83 -27.11 7.55
C CYS A 26 5.14 -26.43 6.22
N ASP A 27 4.14 -25.74 5.66
CA ASP A 27 4.26 -25.06 4.36
C ASP A 27 4.79 -23.61 4.47
N GLY A 28 5.39 -23.25 5.61
CA GLY A 28 5.82 -21.88 5.94
C GLY A 28 7.27 -21.55 5.59
N CYS A 29 7.85 -22.21 4.59
CA CYS A 29 9.26 -22.05 4.23
C CYS A 29 9.44 -21.07 3.06
N ASP A 30 10.41 -20.15 3.17
CA ASP A 30 10.77 -19.18 2.12
C ASP A 30 11.97 -19.63 1.26
N GLU A 31 12.35 -18.81 0.28
CA GLU A 31 13.49 -19.06 -0.62
C GLU A 31 14.85 -19.03 0.12
N ASP A 32 14.91 -18.42 1.30
CA ASP A 32 16.11 -18.32 2.15
C ASP A 32 16.25 -19.52 3.11
N LEU A 33 15.40 -20.56 2.95
CA LEU A 33 15.38 -21.77 3.78
C LEU A 33 15.06 -21.47 5.25
N PHE A 34 14.29 -20.40 5.50
CA PHE A 34 13.68 -20.08 6.78
C PHE A 34 12.24 -20.60 6.80
N CYS A 35 11.93 -21.45 7.78
CA CYS A 35 10.60 -22.05 7.94
C CYS A 35 9.92 -21.52 9.20
N ASP A 36 8.84 -20.74 9.03
CA ASP A 36 7.98 -20.29 10.13
C ASP A 36 6.79 -21.24 10.33
N CYS A 37 6.87 -21.99 11.42
CA CYS A 37 5.91 -22.97 11.90
C CYS A 37 5.38 -22.58 13.29
N SER A 38 5.53 -21.31 13.68
CA SER A 38 5.13 -20.80 15.00
C SER A 38 3.61 -20.61 15.11
N ALA A 39 3.06 -20.77 16.32
CA ALA A 39 1.63 -20.57 16.62
C ALA A 39 0.64 -21.40 15.76
N LYS A 40 1.05 -22.61 15.33
CA LYS A 40 0.25 -23.53 14.49
C LYS A 40 -0.32 -24.73 15.26
N THR A 41 -0.27 -24.72 16.60
CA THR A 41 -0.78 -25.78 17.50
C THR A 41 -0.17 -27.16 17.29
N PHE A 42 1.10 -27.23 16.85
CA PHE A 42 1.79 -28.50 16.67
C PHE A 42 2.09 -29.20 18.00
N HIS A 43 1.88 -30.52 18.06
CA HIS A 43 2.24 -31.35 19.22
C HIS A 43 3.58 -32.07 19.07
N HIS A 44 4.13 -32.08 17.84
CA HIS A 44 5.42 -32.68 17.48
C HIS A 44 6.14 -31.75 16.51
N ILE A 45 7.46 -31.94 16.34
CA ILE A 45 8.22 -31.20 15.34
C ILE A 45 7.68 -31.56 13.94
N PRO A 46 7.23 -30.57 13.14
CA PRO A 46 6.68 -30.81 11.81
C PRO A 46 7.75 -31.25 10.81
N ILE A 47 7.31 -31.84 9.70
CA ILE A 47 8.19 -32.13 8.55
C ILE A 47 8.44 -30.84 7.78
N VAL A 48 9.71 -30.57 7.47
CA VAL A 48 10.19 -29.44 6.65
C VAL A 48 11.29 -29.93 5.69
N PRO A 49 11.71 -29.14 4.69
CA PRO A 49 12.85 -29.47 3.83
C PRO A 49 14.12 -29.78 4.63
N THR A 50 14.90 -30.78 4.19
CA THR A 50 16.07 -31.28 4.94
C THR A 50 17.24 -30.30 4.96
N ASP A 51 17.27 -29.36 4.03
CA ASP A 51 18.26 -28.29 3.88
C ASP A 51 17.89 -27.01 4.66
N VAL A 52 16.82 -27.05 5.47
CA VAL A 52 16.38 -25.93 6.32
C VAL A 52 17.53 -25.35 7.16
N LEU A 53 17.68 -24.04 7.12
CA LEU A 53 18.70 -23.31 7.88
C LEU A 53 18.14 -22.75 9.19
N SER A 54 16.87 -22.37 9.21
CA SER A 54 16.22 -21.82 10.40
C SER A 54 14.80 -22.34 10.53
N LEU A 55 14.50 -22.95 11.69
CA LEU A 55 13.19 -23.50 12.00
C LEU A 55 12.61 -22.80 13.23
N ASP A 56 11.51 -22.09 13.04
CA ASP A 56 10.72 -21.53 14.13
C ASP A 56 9.47 -22.36 14.38
N VAL A 57 9.44 -23.06 15.51
CA VAL A 57 8.31 -23.86 15.99
C VAL A 57 7.83 -23.36 17.36
N SER A 58 8.05 -22.08 17.65
CA SER A 58 7.62 -21.45 18.90
C SER A 58 6.10 -21.31 19.04
N TYR A 59 5.62 -21.12 20.28
CA TYR A 59 4.19 -20.94 20.57
C TYR A 59 3.29 -22.09 20.09
N ASN A 60 3.80 -23.32 20.16
CA ASN A 60 3.06 -24.54 19.84
C ASN A 60 2.79 -25.34 21.12
N GLU A 61 2.37 -26.60 20.97
CA GLU A 61 2.03 -27.49 22.07
C GLU A 61 2.93 -28.74 22.09
N ILE A 62 4.20 -28.57 21.71
CA ILE A 62 5.16 -29.68 21.63
C ILE A 62 5.57 -30.10 23.03
N GLU A 63 5.35 -31.36 23.38
CA GLU A 63 5.62 -31.90 24.73
C GLU A 63 6.98 -32.61 24.84
N SER A 64 7.46 -33.20 23.74
CA SER A 64 8.70 -33.98 23.73
C SER A 64 9.45 -33.88 22.41
N ILE A 65 10.77 -33.99 22.48
CA ILE A 65 11.68 -34.08 21.33
C ILE A 65 12.45 -35.40 21.39
N TYR A 66 12.31 -36.21 20.36
CA TYR A 66 13.06 -37.45 20.15
C TYR A 66 14.19 -37.25 19.15
N GLN A 67 15.17 -38.16 19.15
CA GLN A 67 16.31 -38.13 18.22
C GLN A 67 15.88 -38.05 16.75
N GLU A 68 14.93 -38.90 16.37
CA GLU A 68 14.39 -38.99 15.02
C GLU A 68 13.56 -37.77 14.58
N ASP A 69 13.25 -36.83 15.49
CA ASP A 69 12.57 -35.58 15.13
C ASP A 69 13.51 -34.58 14.43
N LEU A 70 14.80 -34.59 14.77
CA LEU A 70 15.78 -33.61 14.27
C LEU A 70 16.92 -34.22 13.45
N THR A 71 17.08 -35.55 13.45
CA THR A 71 18.22 -36.22 12.80
C THR A 71 18.40 -35.83 11.31
N ALA A 72 17.32 -35.54 10.59
CA ALA A 72 17.38 -35.19 9.17
C ALA A 72 17.88 -33.76 8.88
N TYR A 73 17.85 -32.85 9.86
CA TYR A 73 18.10 -31.42 9.67
C TYR A 73 19.55 -31.04 10.08
N THR A 74 20.53 -31.53 9.32
CA THR A 74 21.97 -31.36 9.64
C THR A 74 22.51 -29.96 9.33
N GLU A 75 21.83 -29.21 8.46
CA GLU A 75 22.20 -27.86 8.05
C GLU A 75 21.64 -26.76 8.97
N LEU A 76 20.81 -27.15 9.94
CA LEU A 76 20.10 -26.23 10.82
C LEU A 76 21.07 -25.35 11.64
N ARG A 77 20.85 -24.04 11.56
CA ARG A 77 21.59 -22.99 12.26
C ARG A 77 20.78 -22.35 13.38
N THR A 78 19.46 -22.24 13.22
CA THR A 78 18.57 -21.63 14.21
C THR A 78 17.40 -22.56 14.50
N LEU A 79 17.18 -22.86 15.79
CA LEU A 79 16.03 -23.63 16.25
C LEU A 79 15.34 -22.91 17.40
N LYS A 80 14.10 -22.48 17.16
CA LYS A 80 13.27 -21.76 18.13
C LYS A 80 12.11 -22.63 18.58
N LEU A 81 12.11 -22.96 19.87
CA LEU A 81 11.12 -23.80 20.55
C LEU A 81 10.47 -23.06 21.74
N GLN A 82 10.62 -21.74 21.84
CA GLN A 82 10.09 -21.00 22.99
C GLN A 82 8.57 -21.11 23.13
N ASN A 83 8.07 -21.04 24.37
CA ASN A 83 6.64 -21.11 24.68
C ASN A 83 5.96 -22.37 24.10
N ASN A 84 6.55 -23.53 24.36
CA ASN A 84 5.93 -24.85 24.12
C ASN A 84 5.65 -25.54 25.47
N LYS A 85 5.30 -26.82 25.45
CA LYS A 85 5.03 -27.64 26.63
C LYS A 85 6.15 -28.67 26.87
N LEU A 86 7.39 -28.37 26.45
CA LEU A 86 8.47 -29.35 26.46
C LEU A 86 8.81 -29.75 27.89
N SER A 87 8.56 -31.01 28.22
CA SER A 87 8.93 -31.63 29.50
C SER A 87 10.05 -32.67 29.34
N MET A 88 10.22 -33.21 28.12
CA MET A 88 11.22 -34.25 27.81
C MET A 88 11.98 -33.96 26.51
N ILE A 89 13.31 -33.96 26.59
CA ILE A 89 14.20 -33.94 25.42
C ILE A 89 15.11 -35.16 25.50
N HIS A 90 15.06 -36.00 24.47
CA HIS A 90 15.91 -37.19 24.37
C HIS A 90 17.40 -36.81 24.41
N GLN A 91 18.26 -37.66 25.00
CA GLN A 91 19.66 -37.32 25.25
C GLN A 91 20.45 -37.03 23.95
N GLU A 92 20.12 -37.76 22.90
CA GLU A 92 20.73 -37.66 21.55
C GLU A 92 19.91 -36.77 20.59
N ALA A 93 18.95 -35.97 21.10
CA ALA A 93 18.04 -35.18 20.26
C ALA A 93 18.76 -34.21 19.32
N PHE A 94 19.90 -33.66 19.75
CA PHE A 94 20.64 -32.64 19.02
C PHE A 94 21.98 -33.14 18.44
N ASP A 95 22.20 -34.45 18.40
CA ASP A 95 23.51 -35.02 18.04
C ASP A 95 23.89 -34.74 16.59
N SER A 96 22.91 -34.55 15.70
CA SER A 96 23.15 -34.24 14.28
C SER A 96 23.32 -32.74 13.99
N GLN A 97 23.02 -31.86 14.96
CA GLN A 97 22.92 -30.41 14.80
C GLN A 97 24.27 -29.69 15.03
N HIS A 98 25.34 -30.14 14.38
CA HIS A 98 26.68 -29.57 14.59
C HIS A 98 26.83 -28.10 14.15
N LYS A 99 25.99 -27.65 13.20
CA LYS A 99 25.96 -26.30 12.63
C LYS A 99 25.05 -25.33 13.39
N LEU A 100 24.34 -25.79 14.43
CA LEU A 100 23.40 -24.97 15.18
C LEU A 100 24.13 -23.84 15.90
N GLU A 101 23.72 -22.62 15.63
CA GLU A 101 24.25 -21.37 16.17
C GLU A 101 23.32 -20.79 17.25
N GLU A 102 22.00 -20.97 17.12
CA GLU A 102 20.99 -20.46 18.06
C GLU A 102 19.99 -21.55 18.45
N LEU A 103 19.82 -21.73 19.76
CA LEU A 103 18.85 -22.65 20.35
C LEU A 103 18.04 -21.92 21.44
N ASP A 104 16.74 -21.76 21.21
CA ASP A 104 15.81 -21.21 22.19
C ASP A 104 14.86 -22.30 22.72
N LEU A 105 15.03 -22.66 23.99
CA LEU A 105 14.19 -23.60 24.75
C LEU A 105 13.41 -22.88 25.87
N SER A 106 13.31 -21.56 25.84
CA SER A 106 12.75 -20.77 26.93
C SER A 106 11.23 -20.96 27.10
N TYR A 107 10.75 -20.72 28.31
CA TYR A 107 9.34 -20.81 28.68
C TYR A 107 8.70 -22.15 28.26
N ASN A 108 9.37 -23.23 28.64
CA ASN A 108 8.89 -24.61 28.54
C ASN A 108 8.75 -25.22 29.95
N GLU A 109 8.53 -26.53 30.03
CA GLU A 109 8.26 -27.26 31.28
C GLU A 109 9.44 -28.16 31.70
N LEU A 110 10.68 -27.82 31.29
CA LEU A 110 11.85 -28.66 31.58
C LEU A 110 12.23 -28.59 33.07
N GLU A 111 12.09 -29.71 33.78
CA GLU A 111 12.49 -29.84 35.19
C GLU A 111 13.99 -30.01 35.40
N ASN A 112 14.71 -30.50 34.39
CA ASN A 112 16.14 -30.74 34.45
C ASN A 112 16.80 -30.29 33.16
N ILE A 113 18.00 -29.72 33.26
CA ILE A 113 18.84 -29.40 32.10
C ILE A 113 19.99 -30.40 32.07
N TYR A 114 20.05 -31.22 31.02
CA TYR A 114 21.12 -32.21 30.87
C TYR A 114 22.21 -31.69 29.93
N SER A 115 23.45 -31.66 30.41
CA SER A 115 24.61 -31.20 29.62
C SER A 115 24.88 -32.03 28.36
N VAL A 116 24.38 -33.27 28.30
CA VAL A 116 24.49 -34.15 27.13
C VAL A 116 23.82 -33.57 25.89
N TRP A 117 22.73 -32.80 26.05
CA TRP A 117 22.02 -32.14 24.95
C TRP A 117 22.92 -31.20 24.15
N PHE A 118 23.92 -30.62 24.80
CA PHE A 118 24.80 -29.61 24.20
C PHE A 118 26.16 -30.19 23.77
N SER A 119 26.37 -31.50 23.91
CA SER A 119 27.67 -32.14 23.71
C SER A 119 28.19 -32.06 22.26
N HIS A 120 27.28 -32.06 21.28
CA HIS A 120 27.60 -32.05 19.85
C HIS A 120 27.37 -30.68 19.16
N LEU A 121 26.86 -29.68 19.89
CA LEU A 121 26.54 -28.35 19.39
C LEU A 121 27.78 -27.43 19.30
N ARG A 122 28.72 -27.79 18.41
CA ARG A 122 30.03 -27.13 18.31
C ARG A 122 29.99 -25.68 17.82
N SER A 123 28.92 -25.29 17.13
CA SER A 123 28.77 -23.97 16.52
C SER A 123 27.90 -23.02 17.36
N LEU A 124 27.42 -23.47 18.53
CA LEU A 124 26.44 -22.75 19.32
C LEU A 124 26.98 -21.41 19.82
N LYS A 125 26.27 -20.34 19.48
CA LYS A 125 26.54 -18.96 19.86
C LYS A 125 25.51 -18.44 20.85
N HIS A 126 24.24 -18.80 20.70
CA HIS A 126 23.14 -18.32 21.55
C HIS A 126 22.39 -19.50 22.16
N LEU A 127 22.25 -19.48 23.49
CA LEU A 127 21.44 -20.44 24.22
C LEU A 127 20.48 -19.72 25.17
N ASN A 128 19.19 -20.00 25.02
CA ASN A 128 18.15 -19.50 25.91
C ASN A 128 17.39 -20.67 26.55
N ILE A 129 17.46 -20.77 27.87
CA ILE A 129 16.76 -21.78 28.68
C ILE A 129 15.92 -21.14 29.79
N LEU A 130 15.64 -19.83 29.70
CA LEU A 130 14.86 -19.08 30.69
C LEU A 130 13.46 -19.69 30.93
N GLY A 131 12.89 -19.46 32.11
CA GLY A 131 11.46 -19.70 32.35
C GLY A 131 11.02 -21.16 32.39
N ASN A 132 11.97 -22.11 32.37
CA ASN A 132 11.71 -23.53 32.63
C ASN A 132 11.54 -23.82 34.13
N GLN A 133 11.37 -25.11 34.51
CA GLN A 133 11.03 -25.52 35.88
C GLN A 133 12.21 -26.11 36.68
N TYR A 134 13.43 -26.04 36.14
CA TYR A 134 14.60 -26.60 36.80
C TYR A 134 15.00 -25.84 38.07
N THR A 135 15.38 -26.58 39.10
CA THR A 135 15.82 -26.02 40.39
C THR A 135 17.32 -25.79 40.47
N THR A 136 18.11 -26.48 39.63
CA THR A 136 19.56 -26.34 39.50
C THR A 136 19.93 -26.55 38.02
N LEU A 137 21.13 -26.15 37.61
CA LEU A 137 21.68 -26.48 36.28
C LEU A 137 22.47 -27.81 36.26
N GLY A 138 22.22 -28.68 37.25
CA GLY A 138 22.97 -29.92 37.46
C GLY A 138 24.22 -29.75 38.32
N SER A 139 24.91 -30.86 38.58
CA SER A 139 26.19 -30.86 39.31
C SER A 139 27.39 -30.57 38.42
N ASP A 140 27.26 -30.76 37.11
CA ASP A 140 28.34 -30.60 36.13
C ASP A 140 28.28 -29.24 35.43
N ALA A 141 29.37 -28.88 34.74
CA ALA A 141 29.35 -27.70 33.89
C ALA A 141 28.29 -27.87 32.78
N LEU A 142 27.67 -26.77 32.31
CA LEU A 142 26.70 -26.81 31.21
C LEU A 142 27.33 -27.31 29.91
N PHE A 143 28.61 -27.01 29.68
CA PHE A 143 29.38 -27.41 28.50
C PHE A 143 30.66 -28.17 28.90
N PRO A 144 30.53 -29.37 29.50
CA PRO A 144 31.69 -30.08 30.03
C PRO A 144 32.54 -30.70 28.90
N PHE A 145 31.93 -30.96 27.74
CA PHE A 145 32.55 -31.64 26.60
C PHE A 145 33.20 -30.68 25.59
N LEU A 146 32.80 -29.40 25.58
CA LEU A 146 33.30 -28.40 24.63
C LEU A 146 34.43 -27.60 25.28
N LYS A 147 35.63 -27.68 24.69
CA LYS A 147 36.74 -26.78 25.04
C LYS A 147 36.50 -25.42 24.39
N ASN A 148 36.24 -24.39 25.18
CA ASN A 148 35.95 -23.02 24.73
C ASN A 148 34.78 -22.96 23.74
N PRO A 149 33.53 -23.21 24.18
CA PRO A 149 32.37 -23.06 23.31
C PRO A 149 32.34 -21.62 22.76
N ALA A 150 31.95 -21.47 21.48
CA ALA A 150 31.82 -20.18 20.81
C ALA A 150 30.61 -19.35 21.33
N LEU A 151 30.08 -19.71 22.49
CA LEU A 151 28.89 -19.12 23.09
C LEU A 151 29.12 -17.65 23.37
N LYS A 152 28.26 -16.82 22.80
CA LYS A 152 28.23 -15.35 22.94
C LYS A 152 27.11 -14.89 23.85
N LYS A 153 25.96 -15.57 23.80
CA LYS A 153 24.79 -15.18 24.58
C LYS A 153 24.25 -16.36 25.37
N LEU A 154 24.07 -16.16 26.67
CA LEU A 154 23.48 -17.14 27.56
C LEU A 154 22.37 -16.50 28.38
N GLN A 155 21.19 -17.10 28.31
CA GLN A 155 20.03 -16.68 29.09
C GLN A 155 19.49 -17.86 29.88
N PHE A 156 19.53 -17.76 31.20
CA PHE A 156 19.09 -18.86 32.06
C PHE A 156 18.51 -18.37 33.38
N GLY A 157 17.71 -19.23 33.98
CA GLY A 157 17.11 -19.03 35.27
C GLY A 157 15.60 -18.95 35.18
N ASN A 158 14.94 -18.96 36.34
CA ASN A 158 13.50 -19.06 36.49
C ASN A 158 13.11 -18.73 37.95
N THR A 159 11.85 -18.97 38.31
CA THR A 159 11.32 -18.76 39.67
C THR A 159 11.57 -19.92 40.63
N PHE A 160 12.10 -21.05 40.13
CA PHE A 160 12.32 -22.29 40.88
C PHE A 160 13.80 -22.56 41.22
N ILE A 161 14.74 -21.90 40.56
CA ILE A 161 16.18 -22.09 40.72
C ILE A 161 16.61 -21.71 42.15
N LYS A 162 17.32 -22.63 42.82
CA LYS A 162 17.70 -22.52 44.25
C LYS A 162 19.20 -22.33 44.45
N ASP A 163 20.03 -22.83 43.55
CA ASP A 163 21.48 -22.69 43.62
C ASP A 163 22.14 -22.43 42.27
N VAL A 164 23.22 -21.65 42.32
CA VAL A 164 24.16 -21.44 41.21
C VAL A 164 25.55 -21.78 41.74
N LYS A 165 26.18 -22.76 41.08
CA LYS A 165 27.50 -23.29 41.43
C LYS A 165 28.60 -22.68 40.57
N GLN A 166 29.83 -22.71 41.07
CA GLN A 166 30.98 -22.07 40.44
C GLN A 166 31.31 -22.66 39.06
N ASN A 167 30.95 -23.92 38.82
CA ASN A 167 31.24 -24.62 37.57
C ASN A 167 30.23 -24.36 36.43
N VAL A 168 29.15 -23.59 36.67
CA VAL A 168 28.08 -23.37 35.68
C VAL A 168 28.62 -22.78 34.37
N LEU A 169 29.52 -21.79 34.44
CA LEU A 169 30.14 -21.14 33.27
C LEU A 169 31.56 -21.66 33.00
N ARG A 170 31.94 -22.81 33.57
CA ARG A 170 33.26 -23.40 33.33
C ARG A 170 33.44 -23.68 31.84
N ASN A 171 34.66 -23.40 31.34
CA ASN A 171 35.06 -23.49 29.93
C ASN A 171 34.53 -22.36 29.03
N ILE A 172 33.63 -21.48 29.47
CA ILE A 172 33.17 -20.34 28.67
C ILE A 172 34.18 -19.20 28.82
N ALA A 173 34.95 -18.94 27.76
CA ALA A 173 36.07 -17.98 27.80
C ALA A 173 35.62 -16.50 27.78
N GLN A 174 34.56 -16.17 27.04
CA GLN A 174 34.04 -14.80 26.95
C GLN A 174 32.57 -14.82 26.51
N LEU A 175 31.70 -14.13 27.24
CA LEU A 175 30.30 -13.88 26.85
C LEU A 175 30.12 -12.42 26.41
N ASP A 176 29.31 -12.21 25.38
CA ASP A 176 28.83 -10.87 25.02
C ASP A 176 27.61 -10.50 25.88
N GLU A 177 26.69 -11.44 26.12
CA GLU A 177 25.44 -11.18 26.84
C GLU A 177 25.10 -12.31 27.84
N LEU A 178 24.77 -11.92 29.07
CA LEU A 178 24.29 -12.81 30.11
C LEU A 178 22.97 -12.29 30.67
N THR A 179 21.90 -13.09 30.59
CA THR A 179 20.65 -12.84 31.34
C THR A 179 20.48 -13.89 32.41
N PHE A 180 20.31 -13.46 33.66
CA PHE A 180 20.05 -14.34 34.79
C PHE A 180 18.76 -13.94 35.53
N VAL A 181 17.84 -14.89 35.65
CA VAL A 181 16.59 -14.75 36.42
C VAL A 181 16.61 -15.72 37.61
N GLY A 182 16.51 -15.22 38.83
CA GLY A 182 16.64 -16.08 40.01
C GLY A 182 15.87 -15.55 41.19
N ALA A 183 14.55 -15.54 41.14
CA ALA A 183 13.71 -14.96 42.20
C ALA A 183 13.75 -15.72 43.54
N ASN A 184 14.08 -17.03 43.51
CA ASN A 184 14.05 -17.92 44.68
C ASN A 184 15.43 -18.51 45.01
N LEU A 185 16.50 -17.81 44.60
CA LEU A 185 17.86 -18.28 44.77
C LEU A 185 18.27 -18.26 46.26
N ARG A 186 18.69 -19.41 46.79
CA ARG A 186 19.07 -19.60 48.20
C ARG A 186 20.58 -19.65 48.40
N SER A 187 21.31 -20.14 47.40
CA SER A 187 22.76 -20.28 47.44
C SER A 187 23.40 -19.77 46.14
N TYR A 188 24.54 -19.12 46.28
CA TYR A 188 25.39 -18.67 45.18
C TYR A 188 26.84 -18.89 45.57
N GLU A 189 27.56 -19.69 44.78
CA GLU A 189 29.00 -19.89 44.95
C GLU A 189 29.78 -18.72 44.35
N ASN A 190 30.74 -18.20 45.11
CA ASN A 190 31.51 -17.02 44.70
C ASN A 190 32.37 -17.32 43.47
N GLY A 191 32.42 -16.40 42.51
CA GLY A 191 33.16 -16.55 41.26
C GLY A 191 32.38 -17.30 40.16
N SER A 192 31.10 -17.64 40.36
CA SER A 192 30.32 -18.38 39.36
C SER A 192 30.19 -17.63 38.04
N PHE A 193 30.04 -16.30 38.07
CA PHE A 193 30.01 -15.46 36.87
C PHE A 193 31.34 -14.83 36.51
N GLN A 194 32.30 -14.83 37.44
CA GLN A 194 33.63 -14.25 37.23
C GLN A 194 34.41 -14.96 36.11
N MET A 195 34.18 -16.27 35.92
CA MET A 195 34.91 -17.07 34.92
C MET A 195 34.71 -16.62 33.46
N ALA A 196 33.58 -15.96 33.16
CA ALA A 196 33.23 -15.52 31.81
C ALA A 196 33.48 -14.01 31.58
N GLN A 197 34.13 -13.32 32.53
CA GLN A 197 34.42 -11.89 32.41
C GLN A 197 35.55 -11.60 31.39
N PRO A 198 35.50 -10.44 30.70
CA PRO A 198 34.45 -9.41 30.78
C PRO A 198 33.20 -9.79 29.98
N ILE A 199 32.02 -9.59 30.56
CA ILE A 199 30.73 -9.77 29.88
C ILE A 199 30.22 -8.40 29.44
N ARG A 200 29.94 -8.20 28.15
CA ARG A 200 29.58 -6.85 27.64
C ARG A 200 28.24 -6.35 28.19
N VAL A 201 27.23 -7.22 28.27
CA VAL A 201 25.91 -6.88 28.81
C VAL A 201 25.46 -7.95 29.80
N VAL A 202 25.07 -7.51 31.00
CA VAL A 202 24.54 -8.40 32.04
C VAL A 202 23.17 -7.91 32.49
N THR A 203 22.16 -8.75 32.36
CA THR A 203 20.80 -8.51 32.83
C THR A 203 20.49 -9.40 34.03
N LEU A 204 20.15 -8.80 35.17
CA LEU A 204 19.80 -9.53 36.39
C LEU A 204 18.35 -9.24 36.81
N SER A 205 17.53 -10.28 36.95
CA SER A 205 16.21 -10.22 37.59
C SER A 205 16.21 -11.11 38.83
N LEU A 206 16.41 -10.48 39.99
CA LEU A 206 16.50 -11.17 41.28
C LEU A 206 15.27 -10.88 42.18
N GLN A 207 14.35 -10.06 41.69
CA GLN A 207 13.09 -9.73 42.36
C GLN A 207 13.26 -9.38 43.85
N GLY A 208 12.62 -10.16 44.74
CA GLY A 208 12.61 -9.97 46.19
C GLY A 208 13.93 -10.25 46.91
N LEU A 209 14.90 -10.88 46.24
CA LEU A 209 16.20 -11.22 46.88
C LEU A 209 17.00 -9.99 47.31
N PHE A 210 16.77 -8.86 46.66
CA PHE A 210 17.36 -7.59 47.08
C PHE A 210 16.97 -7.22 48.52
N GLN A 211 15.78 -7.59 48.97
CA GLN A 211 15.26 -7.35 50.33
C GLN A 211 15.54 -8.53 51.24
N GLU A 212 15.35 -9.76 50.75
CA GLU A 212 15.41 -10.98 51.57
C GLU A 212 16.84 -11.44 51.85
N ASN A 213 17.77 -11.29 50.89
CA ASN A 213 19.16 -11.71 51.05
C ASN A 213 20.16 -10.79 50.32
N PRO A 214 20.36 -9.55 50.82
CA PRO A 214 21.29 -8.58 50.23
C PRO A 214 22.74 -9.09 50.15
N ALA A 215 23.15 -9.96 51.06
CA ALA A 215 24.48 -10.55 51.09
C ALA A 215 24.72 -11.48 49.89
N LEU A 216 23.71 -12.28 49.50
CA LEU A 216 23.77 -13.11 48.31
C LEU A 216 23.81 -12.24 47.05
N VAL A 217 22.95 -11.23 46.96
CA VAL A 217 22.94 -10.29 45.83
C VAL A 217 24.29 -9.57 45.67
N SER A 218 24.93 -9.18 46.77
CA SER A 218 26.25 -8.55 46.73
C SER A 218 27.33 -9.46 46.12
N LYS A 219 27.27 -10.78 46.35
CA LYS A 219 28.20 -11.73 45.71
C LYS A 219 28.00 -11.78 44.20
N ILE A 220 26.75 -11.80 43.74
CA ILE A 220 26.42 -11.79 42.31
C ILE A 220 26.90 -10.48 41.67
N LEU A 221 26.56 -9.34 42.28
CA LEU A 221 26.94 -8.03 41.76
C LEU A 221 28.46 -7.87 41.68
N ARG A 222 29.20 -8.38 42.66
CA ARG A 222 30.68 -8.40 42.63
C ARG A 222 31.21 -9.14 41.41
N ASP A 223 30.65 -10.30 41.11
CA ASP A 223 31.11 -11.16 40.00
C ASP A 223 30.74 -10.62 38.61
N VAL A 224 29.80 -9.67 38.50
CA VAL A 224 29.39 -9.10 37.21
C VAL A 224 29.80 -7.64 37.03
N SER A 225 30.29 -6.98 38.07
CA SER A 225 30.71 -5.58 38.00
C SER A 225 32.10 -5.48 37.37
N HIS A 226 32.17 -4.82 36.21
CA HIS A 226 33.40 -4.63 35.44
C HIS A 226 33.31 -3.35 34.57
N PRO A 227 34.42 -2.63 34.27
CA PRO A 227 34.39 -1.39 33.50
C PRO A 227 33.78 -1.47 32.10
N GLU A 228 33.89 -2.64 31.46
CA GLU A 228 33.38 -2.93 30.12
C GLU A 228 31.97 -3.53 30.12
N THR A 229 31.38 -3.77 31.30
CA THR A 229 30.05 -4.35 31.44
C THR A 229 28.99 -3.26 31.53
N SER A 230 27.94 -3.42 30.72
CA SER A 230 26.67 -2.71 30.88
C SER A 230 25.74 -3.55 31.74
N LEU A 231 25.52 -3.11 32.98
CA LEU A 231 24.71 -3.83 33.95
C LEU A 231 23.26 -3.33 33.93
N ILE A 232 22.31 -4.25 33.80
CA ILE A 232 20.88 -3.99 33.76
C ILE A 232 20.22 -4.74 34.92
N ILE A 233 19.55 -4.02 35.80
CA ILE A 233 18.81 -4.58 36.93
C ILE A 233 17.31 -4.52 36.62
N ARG A 234 16.61 -5.66 36.71
CA ARG A 234 15.21 -5.78 36.35
C ARG A 234 14.32 -6.23 37.50
N ASP A 235 13.05 -5.87 37.40
CA ASP A 235 11.93 -6.45 38.15
C ASP A 235 12.10 -6.37 39.68
N THR A 236 12.65 -5.27 40.22
CA THR A 236 12.90 -5.14 41.66
C THR A 236 12.36 -3.84 42.28
N SER A 237 12.18 -3.85 43.59
CA SER A 237 11.63 -2.74 44.38
C SER A 237 12.70 -2.08 45.27
N LEU A 238 13.37 -1.06 44.77
CA LEU A 238 14.47 -0.35 45.45
C LEU A 238 13.94 0.81 46.30
N LYS A 239 13.21 0.50 47.38
CA LYS A 239 12.54 1.51 48.24
C LYS A 239 13.22 1.77 49.59
N THR A 240 14.06 0.84 50.05
CA THR A 240 14.69 0.89 51.39
C THR A 240 16.21 0.85 51.27
N ASN A 241 16.91 1.27 52.33
CA ASN A 241 18.37 1.40 52.32
C ASN A 241 19.11 0.08 52.11
N GLU A 242 18.69 -0.98 52.79
CA GLU A 242 19.42 -2.26 52.81
C GLU A 242 19.60 -2.90 51.41
N PRO A 243 18.55 -3.04 50.57
CA PRO A 243 18.68 -3.41 49.15
C PRO A 243 19.68 -2.57 48.36
N ILE A 244 19.67 -1.25 48.61
CA ILE A 244 20.45 -0.27 47.84
C ILE A 244 21.94 -0.34 48.20
N GLN A 245 22.29 -0.79 49.41
CA GLN A 245 23.70 -0.95 49.80
C GLN A 245 24.45 -2.00 48.97
N THR A 246 23.74 -2.93 48.33
CA THR A 246 24.36 -3.95 47.44
C THR A 246 25.05 -3.32 46.22
N PHE A 247 24.60 -2.14 45.78
CA PHE A 247 25.14 -1.42 44.63
C PHE A 247 26.54 -0.84 44.88
N LYS A 248 27.08 -0.92 46.11
CA LYS A 248 28.49 -0.57 46.39
C LYS A 248 29.47 -1.41 45.58
N GLU A 249 29.08 -2.64 45.23
CA GLU A 249 29.90 -3.57 44.46
C GLU A 249 30.09 -3.07 43.02
N ILE A 250 29.13 -2.31 42.48
CA ILE A 250 29.23 -1.65 41.16
C ILE A 250 30.34 -0.60 41.16
N ARG A 251 30.42 0.18 42.24
CA ARG A 251 31.50 1.15 42.43
C ARG A 251 32.85 0.45 42.55
N GLN A 252 32.92 -0.66 43.30
CA GLN A 252 34.15 -1.44 43.50
C GLN A 252 34.62 -2.13 42.21
N GLY A 253 33.69 -2.64 41.40
CA GLY A 253 33.99 -3.22 40.08
C GLY A 253 34.15 -2.19 38.97
N CYS A 254 34.12 -0.89 39.29
CA CYS A 254 34.33 0.21 38.35
C CYS A 254 33.39 0.19 37.12
N THR A 255 32.18 -0.35 37.27
CA THR A 255 31.18 -0.43 36.19
C THR A 255 30.79 0.95 35.71
N ARG A 256 30.79 1.16 34.38
CA ARG A 256 30.54 2.48 33.76
C ARG A 256 29.09 2.71 33.34
N ARG A 257 28.33 1.65 33.05
CA ARG A 257 26.95 1.76 32.56
C ARG A 257 26.02 0.94 33.45
N LEU A 258 25.04 1.61 34.04
CA LEU A 258 24.05 1.00 34.91
C LEU A 258 22.65 1.36 34.40
N SER A 259 21.77 0.37 34.28
CA SER A 259 20.37 0.58 33.92
C SER A 259 19.43 -0.15 34.86
N PHE A 260 18.25 0.41 35.05
CA PHE A 260 17.15 -0.20 35.78
C PHE A 260 15.95 -0.32 34.85
N GLN A 261 15.33 -1.50 34.77
CA GLN A 261 14.12 -1.71 33.96
C GLN A 261 13.01 -2.35 34.79
N ASN A 262 11.76 -1.94 34.60
CA ASN A 262 10.61 -2.49 35.32
C ASN A 262 10.82 -2.52 36.84
N CYS A 263 11.35 -1.43 37.40
CA CYS A 263 11.66 -1.32 38.83
C CYS A 263 10.72 -0.32 39.51
N SER A 264 10.47 -0.50 40.80
CA SER A 264 9.79 0.51 41.63
C SER A 264 10.72 1.11 42.67
N THR A 265 10.70 2.43 42.84
CA THR A 265 11.56 3.14 43.78
C THR A 265 10.86 4.36 44.36
N THR A 266 11.51 5.03 45.31
CA THR A 266 11.03 6.27 45.95
C THR A 266 12.06 7.37 45.73
N ASP A 267 11.67 8.62 45.96
CA ASP A 267 12.61 9.74 46.07
C ASP A 267 13.79 9.48 47.03
N GLU A 268 13.50 8.88 48.17
CA GLU A 268 14.52 8.42 49.12
C GLU A 268 15.43 7.35 48.51
N GLY A 269 14.86 6.36 47.82
CA GLY A 269 15.60 5.29 47.16
C GLY A 269 16.57 5.81 46.11
N VAL A 270 16.12 6.73 45.24
CA VAL A 270 16.99 7.38 44.25
C VAL A 270 18.13 8.13 44.94
N THR A 271 17.84 8.87 46.01
CA THR A 271 18.86 9.58 46.79
C THR A 271 19.90 8.63 47.39
N LEU A 272 19.47 7.46 47.89
CA LEU A 272 20.36 6.45 48.44
C LEU A 272 21.23 5.79 47.36
N ILE A 273 20.67 5.53 46.17
CA ILE A 273 21.44 5.00 45.03
C ILE A 273 22.55 5.99 44.65
N LEU A 274 22.22 7.28 44.51
CA LEU A 274 23.21 8.32 44.20
C LEU A 274 24.32 8.38 45.25
N LYS A 275 23.99 8.22 46.54
CA LYS A 275 24.99 8.17 47.63
C LYS A 275 25.88 6.93 47.56
N VAL A 276 25.33 5.78 47.19
CA VAL A 276 26.11 4.53 47.06
C VAL A 276 27.06 4.61 45.87
N LEU A 277 26.65 5.31 44.80
CA LEU A 277 27.44 5.54 43.60
C LEU A 277 28.40 6.74 43.69
N ASP A 278 28.47 7.41 44.84
CA ASP A 278 29.35 8.56 45.06
C ASP A 278 30.82 8.18 44.81
N GLY A 279 31.50 8.94 43.94
CA GLY A 279 32.88 8.71 43.51
C GLY A 279 33.06 7.56 42.52
N SER A 280 31.98 7.01 41.96
CA SER A 280 32.07 5.91 40.98
C SER A 280 32.44 6.39 39.57
N PRO A 281 32.97 5.50 38.71
CA PRO A 281 33.22 5.79 37.30
C PRO A 281 31.95 5.67 36.43
N VAL A 282 30.76 5.60 37.04
CA VAL A 282 29.49 5.50 36.31
C VAL A 282 29.33 6.73 35.43
N SER A 283 29.16 6.48 34.13
CA SER A 283 29.04 7.50 33.09
C SER A 283 27.69 7.52 32.38
N TYR A 284 26.93 6.43 32.55
CA TYR A 284 25.61 6.25 31.97
C TYR A 284 24.66 5.68 33.02
N ILE A 285 23.51 6.33 33.21
CA ILE A 285 22.37 5.80 33.99
C ILE A 285 21.15 5.70 33.08
N GLY A 286 20.60 4.49 32.95
CA GLY A 286 19.36 4.21 32.23
C GLY A 286 18.22 3.86 33.18
N LEU A 287 17.04 4.40 32.93
CA LEU A 287 15.80 4.13 33.67
C LEU A 287 14.69 3.85 32.66
N GLU A 288 14.11 2.65 32.69
CA GLU A 288 13.04 2.26 31.78
C GLU A 288 11.91 1.59 32.55
N ASP A 289 10.66 1.95 32.25
CA ASP A 289 9.48 1.39 32.91
C ASP A 289 9.58 1.48 34.45
N ILE A 290 9.95 2.67 34.96
CA ILE A 290 10.14 2.89 36.39
C ILE A 290 8.90 3.49 37.01
N TYR A 291 8.50 2.91 38.13
CA TYR A 291 7.48 3.47 39.01
C TYR A 291 8.13 4.24 40.16
N LEU A 292 8.02 5.57 40.14
CA LEU A 292 8.70 6.46 41.07
C LEU A 292 7.69 7.10 42.04
N ILE A 293 7.83 6.82 43.34
CA ILE A 293 6.90 7.27 44.38
C ILE A 293 7.48 8.45 45.17
N GLY A 294 6.78 9.59 45.19
CA GLY A 294 7.13 10.77 45.98
C GLY A 294 6.73 10.65 47.45
N ARG A 295 7.70 10.73 48.36
CA ARG A 295 7.49 10.73 49.83
C ARG A 295 7.88 12.04 50.51
N GLY A 296 8.50 12.98 49.80
CA GLY A 296 9.02 14.23 50.36
C GLY A 296 10.42 14.12 50.97
N TRP A 297 11.15 13.03 50.71
CA TRP A 297 12.45 12.74 51.33
C TRP A 297 13.65 13.26 50.54
N TRP A 298 13.41 13.84 49.37
CA TRP A 298 14.43 14.33 48.44
C TRP A 298 15.37 15.40 49.07
N GLN A 299 14.94 16.09 50.14
CA GLN A 299 15.70 17.15 50.83
C GLN A 299 17.05 16.72 51.45
N LYS A 300 17.31 15.42 51.59
CA LYS A 300 18.56 14.89 52.19
C LYS A 300 19.58 14.39 51.16
N ALA A 301 19.42 14.72 49.88
CA ALA A 301 20.46 14.50 48.89
C ALA A 301 21.68 15.38 49.24
N LYS A 302 22.71 14.75 49.81
CA LYS A 302 24.01 15.39 49.99
C LYS A 302 24.69 15.44 48.62
N TRP A 303 25.63 16.38 48.50
CA TRP A 303 26.49 16.50 47.33
C TRP A 303 27.20 15.15 47.11
N THR A 304 27.10 14.60 45.91
CA THR A 304 27.81 13.40 45.47
C THR A 304 28.68 13.76 44.28
N HIS A 305 29.86 13.15 44.20
CA HIS A 305 30.84 13.32 43.14
C HIS A 305 30.52 12.34 42.03
N LEU A 306 29.64 12.78 41.12
CA LEU A 306 29.24 12.05 39.92
C LEU A 306 29.72 12.78 38.65
N GLU A 307 30.94 13.32 38.68
CA GLU A 307 31.51 14.11 37.59
C GLU A 307 31.68 13.30 36.29
N ASN A 308 31.79 11.98 36.42
CA ASN A 308 31.86 11.06 35.28
C ASN A 308 30.50 10.79 34.63
N LEU A 309 29.39 11.20 35.25
CA LEU A 309 28.04 10.96 34.73
C LEU A 309 27.73 11.96 33.62
N HIS A 310 27.76 11.48 32.38
CA HIS A 310 27.56 12.30 31.19
C HIS A 310 26.21 12.02 30.52
N THR A 311 25.65 10.81 30.67
CA THR A 311 24.42 10.38 30.00
C THR A 311 23.38 9.91 30.99
N ILE A 312 22.18 10.48 30.88
CA ILE A 312 20.97 9.98 31.56
C ILE A 312 19.93 9.66 30.49
N PHE A 313 19.42 8.44 30.55
CA PHE A 313 18.34 7.97 29.70
C PHE A 313 17.16 7.56 30.57
N MET A 314 15.98 8.14 30.32
CA MET A 314 14.74 7.85 31.03
C MET A 314 13.63 7.60 30.01
N ARG A 315 12.92 6.48 30.16
CA ARG A 315 11.78 6.12 29.32
C ARG A 315 10.65 5.53 30.16
N ASN A 316 9.40 5.88 29.83
CA ASN A 316 8.21 5.30 30.47
C ASN A 316 8.25 5.40 32.00
N ILE A 317 8.55 6.58 32.53
CA ILE A 317 8.60 6.79 33.99
C ILE A 317 7.24 7.23 34.49
N GLU A 318 6.62 6.42 35.35
CA GLU A 318 5.38 6.78 36.04
C GLU A 318 5.71 7.42 37.38
N ILE A 319 5.32 8.69 37.56
CA ILE A 319 5.56 9.43 38.81
C ILE A 319 4.28 9.51 39.63
N GLN A 320 4.30 8.91 40.81
CA GLN A 320 3.20 8.99 41.76
C GLN A 320 3.46 10.03 42.86
N GLY A 321 2.45 10.86 43.11
CA GLY A 321 2.54 11.91 44.12
C GLY A 321 3.54 13.00 43.76
N PHE A 322 3.59 13.44 42.49
CA PHE A 322 4.52 14.45 41.98
C PHE A 322 4.65 15.71 42.88
N ILE A 323 3.54 16.19 43.46
CA ILE A 323 3.52 17.37 44.34
C ILE A 323 4.30 17.15 45.65
N ARG A 324 4.55 15.90 46.03
CA ARG A 324 5.34 15.55 47.23
C ARG A 324 6.84 15.60 46.97
N PHE A 325 7.30 15.66 45.72
CA PHE A 325 8.73 15.80 45.44
C PHE A 325 9.20 17.20 45.86
N SER A 326 10.40 17.26 46.44
CA SER A 326 11.03 18.56 46.72
C SER A 326 11.54 19.18 45.42
N SER A 327 11.93 20.46 45.49
CA SER A 327 12.46 21.17 44.33
C SER A 327 13.67 20.45 43.71
N MET A 328 13.59 20.20 42.40
CA MET A 328 14.67 19.62 41.60
C MET A 328 15.92 20.52 41.53
N LEU A 329 15.83 21.78 41.94
CA LEU A 329 16.98 22.69 42.10
C LEU A 329 18.06 22.15 43.04
N GLN A 330 17.73 21.18 43.89
CA GLN A 330 18.72 20.53 44.75
C GLN A 330 19.66 19.59 43.98
N LEU A 331 19.34 19.23 42.73
CA LEU A 331 20.12 18.32 41.89
C LEU A 331 21.12 19.02 40.97
N VAL A 332 21.41 20.30 41.22
CA VAL A 332 22.36 21.08 40.42
C VAL A 332 23.72 20.39 40.29
N PHE A 333 24.18 19.69 41.34
CA PHE A 333 25.43 18.95 41.33
C PHE A 333 25.47 17.86 40.25
N LEU A 334 24.32 17.25 39.93
CA LEU A 334 24.18 16.20 38.93
C LEU A 334 24.06 16.77 37.51
N LEU A 335 23.27 17.85 37.36
CA LEU A 335 22.96 18.42 36.05
C LEU A 335 24.16 19.10 35.35
N LYS A 336 25.15 19.55 36.13
CA LYS A 336 26.29 20.34 35.63
C LYS A 336 27.18 19.61 34.61
N HIS A 337 27.28 18.29 34.70
CA HIS A 337 28.22 17.48 33.90
C HIS A 337 27.56 16.68 32.78
N LEU A 338 26.23 16.74 32.66
CA LEU A 338 25.49 16.00 31.66
C LEU A 338 25.71 16.57 30.26
N THR A 339 25.96 15.68 29.31
CA THR A 339 26.08 15.99 27.88
C THR A 339 24.92 15.42 27.07
N LYS A 340 24.33 14.29 27.51
CA LYS A 340 23.20 13.65 26.83
C LYS A 340 22.07 13.38 27.82
N ILE A 341 20.88 13.89 27.52
CA ILE A 341 19.69 13.71 28.35
C ILE A 341 18.55 13.26 27.46
N SER A 342 17.97 12.10 27.79
CA SER A 342 16.73 11.61 27.18
C SER A 342 15.68 11.41 28.25
N VAL A 343 14.50 12.01 28.07
CA VAL A 343 13.34 11.86 28.94
C VAL A 343 12.13 11.62 28.04
N ILE A 344 11.80 10.36 27.79
CA ILE A 344 10.87 9.95 26.75
C ILE A 344 9.63 9.32 27.40
N ASN A 345 8.43 9.80 27.06
CA ASN A 345 7.19 9.24 27.61
C ASN A 345 7.17 9.20 29.15
N CYS A 346 7.58 10.30 29.77
CA CYS A 346 7.62 10.45 31.23
C CYS A 346 6.58 11.47 31.73
N THR A 347 5.61 11.82 30.89
CA THR A 347 4.58 12.86 31.17
C THR A 347 5.16 14.24 31.49
N VAL A 348 6.37 14.55 31.01
CA VAL A 348 6.99 15.86 31.24
C VAL A 348 6.16 16.93 30.55
N PHE A 349 5.72 17.92 31.30
CA PHE A 349 4.97 19.05 30.73
C PHE A 349 5.78 20.35 30.72
N VAL A 350 6.87 20.47 31.49
CA VAL A 350 7.75 21.65 31.50
C VAL A 350 9.11 21.32 32.12
N ILE A 351 10.20 21.91 31.60
CA ILE A 351 11.45 22.04 32.35
C ILE A 351 11.51 23.50 32.84
N PRO A 352 11.51 23.75 34.16
CA PRO A 352 11.57 25.13 34.66
C PRO A 352 12.81 25.84 34.14
N CYS A 353 12.67 27.09 33.68
CA CYS A 353 13.76 27.84 33.05
C CYS A 353 15.03 27.87 33.92
N ILE A 354 14.86 28.05 35.24
CA ILE A 354 15.95 28.05 36.22
C ILE A 354 16.84 26.79 36.13
N THR A 355 16.26 25.63 35.79
CA THR A 355 16.96 24.35 35.67
C THR A 355 17.91 24.35 34.47
N THR A 356 17.54 25.00 33.38
CA THR A 356 18.33 25.00 32.14
C THR A 356 19.63 25.78 32.25
N TYR A 357 19.75 26.71 33.20
CA TYR A 357 21.02 27.42 33.48
C TYR A 357 22.13 26.48 33.95
N PHE A 358 21.78 25.28 34.44
CA PHE A 358 22.71 24.25 34.87
C PHE A 358 23.08 23.26 33.75
N LEU A 359 22.32 23.25 32.64
CA LEU A 359 22.49 22.32 31.50
C LEU A 359 23.49 22.83 30.45
N ARG A 360 24.60 23.43 30.89
CA ARG A 360 25.52 24.15 29.98
C ARG A 360 26.31 23.26 29.03
N HIS A 361 26.55 22.02 29.42
CA HIS A 361 27.33 21.05 28.64
C HIS A 361 26.46 20.11 27.80
N VAL A 362 25.13 20.28 27.84
CA VAL A 362 24.22 19.41 27.09
C VAL A 362 24.40 19.63 25.60
N GLU A 363 24.67 18.54 24.89
CA GLU A 363 24.83 18.45 23.44
C GLU A 363 23.64 17.73 22.78
N TYR A 364 22.99 16.84 23.51
CA TYR A 364 21.84 16.07 23.05
C TYR A 364 20.72 16.13 24.09
N LEU A 365 19.56 16.63 23.69
CA LEU A 365 18.36 16.69 24.52
C LEU A 365 17.18 16.06 23.79
N ASP A 366 16.63 14.99 24.35
CA ASP A 366 15.43 14.34 23.86
C ASP A 366 14.32 14.42 24.91
N LEU A 367 13.23 15.07 24.55
CA LEU A 367 12.00 15.24 25.33
C LEU A 367 10.79 14.72 24.55
N SER A 368 10.98 13.73 23.68
CA SER A 368 9.92 13.18 22.85
C SER A 368 8.84 12.45 23.65
N GLN A 369 7.65 12.32 23.06
CA GLN A 369 6.51 11.59 23.63
C GLN A 369 6.06 12.14 24.99
N ASN A 370 6.09 13.45 25.17
CA ASN A 370 5.74 14.11 26.43
C ASN A 370 4.52 15.02 26.25
N LEU A 371 4.28 15.90 27.22
CA LEU A 371 3.12 16.79 27.28
C LEU A 371 3.51 18.27 27.07
N LEU A 372 4.58 18.53 26.30
CA LEU A 372 5.02 19.89 26.03
C LEU A 372 4.03 20.59 25.07
N SER A 373 3.53 21.74 25.52
CA SER A 373 2.80 22.73 24.72
C SER A 373 3.68 23.91 24.35
N ASP A 374 3.21 24.80 23.47
CA ASP A 374 3.90 26.03 23.08
C ASP A 374 4.33 26.88 24.30
N ILE A 375 3.43 27.08 25.27
CA ILE A 375 3.68 27.91 26.47
C ILE A 375 4.76 27.26 27.36
N THR A 376 4.67 25.95 27.55
CA THR A 376 5.62 25.22 28.39
C THR A 376 6.97 25.04 27.70
N MET A 377 7.00 25.00 26.37
CA MET A 377 8.23 24.97 25.59
C MET A 377 8.96 26.31 25.65
N GLN A 378 8.20 27.40 25.63
CA GLN A 378 8.71 28.76 25.87
C GLN A 378 9.39 28.88 27.25
N GLU A 379 8.81 28.30 28.31
CA GLU A 379 9.45 28.20 29.63
C GLU A 379 10.67 27.27 29.61
N THR A 380 10.56 26.11 28.95
CA THR A 380 11.64 25.11 28.83
C THR A 380 12.88 25.67 28.14
N LEU A 381 12.74 26.54 27.15
CA LEU A 381 13.85 27.21 26.48
C LEU A 381 14.13 28.63 27.01
N CYS A 382 13.59 28.99 28.19
CA CYS A 382 13.81 30.30 28.82
C CYS A 382 13.53 31.49 27.90
N ASN A 383 12.44 31.50 27.12
CA ASN A 383 12.16 32.53 26.12
C ASN A 383 13.35 32.73 25.13
N GLY A 384 14.04 31.65 24.76
CA GLY A 384 15.22 31.69 23.90
C GLY A 384 16.52 32.13 24.60
N LYS A 385 16.50 32.34 25.91
CA LYS A 385 17.67 32.77 26.71
C LYS A 385 18.33 31.64 27.50
N CYS A 386 18.07 30.37 27.15
CA CYS A 386 18.68 29.24 27.84
C CYS A 386 20.20 29.16 27.61
N ASN A 387 20.94 28.61 28.58
CA ASN A 387 22.41 28.51 28.52
C ASN A 387 22.91 27.21 27.87
N MET A 388 22.09 26.51 27.09
CA MET A 388 22.44 25.24 26.43
C MET A 388 23.22 25.50 25.12
N HIS A 389 24.30 26.28 25.19
CA HIS A 389 25.04 26.73 24.00
C HIS A 389 25.74 25.60 23.23
N ASN A 390 25.95 24.45 23.87
CA ASN A 390 26.53 23.26 23.26
C ASN A 390 25.51 22.35 22.57
N LEU A 391 24.21 22.68 22.66
CA LEU A 391 23.17 21.82 22.14
C LEU A 391 23.31 21.65 20.62
N ASN A 392 23.47 20.40 20.20
CA ASN A 392 23.66 19.98 18.82
C ASN A 392 22.38 19.33 18.27
N MET A 393 21.72 18.51 19.09
CA MET A 393 20.46 17.85 18.75
C MET A 393 19.38 18.17 19.79
N LEU A 394 18.20 18.57 19.31
CA LEU A 394 16.99 18.72 20.11
C LEU A 394 15.87 17.87 19.51
N ASN A 395 15.32 16.95 20.29
CA ASN A 395 14.14 16.17 19.92
C ASN A 395 12.97 16.54 20.85
N VAL A 396 11.89 17.08 20.27
CA VAL A 396 10.62 17.37 20.95
C VAL A 396 9.44 16.79 20.18
N SER A 397 9.68 15.70 19.45
CA SER A 397 8.66 14.99 18.70
C SER A 397 7.56 14.39 19.60
N HIS A 398 6.40 14.09 19.03
CA HIS A 398 5.26 13.50 19.76
C HIS A 398 4.90 14.31 21.02
N ASN A 399 4.77 15.62 20.87
CA ASN A 399 4.30 16.52 21.92
C ASN A 399 3.02 17.24 21.43
N SER A 400 2.63 18.33 22.08
CA SER A 400 1.43 19.11 21.75
C SER A 400 1.76 20.52 21.26
N LEU A 401 2.86 20.67 20.50
CA LEU A 401 3.27 21.95 19.92
C LEU A 401 2.35 22.32 18.75
N LYS A 402 2.04 23.62 18.62
CA LYS A 402 1.13 24.16 17.60
C LYS A 402 1.74 25.29 16.78
N SER A 403 2.78 25.95 17.27
CA SER A 403 3.42 27.08 16.59
C SER A 403 4.84 26.77 16.13
N LEU A 404 5.00 26.52 14.82
CA LEU A 404 6.33 26.33 14.22
C LEU A 404 7.18 27.62 14.30
N GLN A 405 6.53 28.80 14.18
CA GLN A 405 7.21 30.09 14.30
C GLN A 405 7.81 30.28 15.70
N LEU A 406 7.07 29.88 16.74
CA LEU A 406 7.53 30.00 18.12
C LEU A 406 8.77 29.13 18.35
N ILE A 407 8.71 27.83 18.02
CA ILE A 407 9.86 26.95 18.25
C ILE A 407 11.10 27.42 17.46
N ALA A 408 10.93 27.90 16.22
CA ALA A 408 12.01 28.51 15.46
C ALA A 408 12.66 29.66 16.23
N SER A 409 11.85 30.64 16.67
CA SER A 409 12.34 31.79 17.41
C SER A 409 13.08 31.41 18.71
N LEU A 410 12.61 30.38 19.42
CA LEU A 410 13.20 29.93 20.68
C LEU A 410 14.57 29.27 20.49
N VAL A 411 14.80 28.60 19.37
CA VAL A 411 16.08 27.92 19.08
C VAL A 411 17.05 28.76 18.26
N SER A 412 16.64 29.94 17.78
CA SER A 412 17.43 30.84 16.94
C SER A 412 18.83 31.18 17.48
N HIS A 413 18.98 31.27 18.81
CA HIS A 413 20.24 31.59 19.48
C HIS A 413 21.18 30.38 19.68
N LEU A 414 20.73 29.16 19.38
CA LEU A 414 21.52 27.94 19.59
C LEU A 414 22.45 27.68 18.40
N GLN A 415 23.61 28.36 18.40
CA GLN A 415 24.57 28.38 17.28
C GLN A 415 25.21 27.03 16.92
N LYS A 416 25.11 26.02 17.78
CA LYS A 416 25.63 24.67 17.52
C LYS A 416 24.54 23.68 17.16
N LEU A 417 23.26 24.08 17.16
CA LEU A 417 22.15 23.18 16.87
C LEU A 417 22.19 22.80 15.39
N THR A 418 22.46 21.53 15.10
CA THR A 418 22.50 21.01 13.73
C THR A 418 21.28 20.19 13.38
N ALA A 419 20.61 19.60 14.37
CA ALA A 419 19.49 18.70 14.15
C ALA A 419 18.35 19.01 15.11
N LEU A 420 17.14 19.13 14.54
CA LEU A 420 15.91 19.41 15.27
C LEU A 420 14.82 18.47 14.82
N ASP A 421 14.25 17.74 15.77
CA ASP A 421 13.08 16.89 15.54
C ASP A 421 11.85 17.49 16.25
N VAL A 422 10.87 17.91 15.46
CA VAL A 422 9.57 18.43 15.89
C VAL A 422 8.43 17.61 15.29
N SER A 423 8.71 16.39 14.82
CA SER A 423 7.73 15.51 14.19
C SER A 423 6.58 15.14 15.13
N HIS A 424 5.45 14.69 14.57
CA HIS A 424 4.28 14.29 15.34
C HIS A 424 3.79 15.39 16.30
N ASN A 425 3.84 16.64 15.86
CA ASN A 425 3.23 17.81 16.52
C ASN A 425 2.21 18.45 15.56
N ASP A 426 1.09 18.92 16.09
CA ASP A 426 -0.06 19.37 15.30
C ASP A 426 0.07 20.83 14.83
N PHE A 427 1.08 21.13 14.01
CA PHE A 427 1.32 22.50 13.50
C PHE A 427 0.21 22.99 12.55
N LEU A 428 -0.39 22.10 11.74
CA LEU A 428 -1.46 22.37 10.75
C LEU A 428 -1.11 23.32 9.59
N LYS A 429 -0.44 24.44 9.87
CA LYS A 429 -0.06 25.48 8.91
C LYS A 429 1.38 25.93 9.16
N MET A 430 2.09 26.18 8.07
CA MET A 430 3.44 26.74 8.10
C MET A 430 3.41 28.27 7.94
N PRO A 431 4.09 29.06 8.80
CA PRO A 431 4.19 30.53 8.69
C PRO A 431 5.07 30.93 7.49
N GLN A 432 5.06 32.20 7.07
CA GLN A 432 5.89 32.65 5.94
C GLN A 432 7.37 32.82 6.28
N VAL A 433 7.67 33.23 7.51
CA VAL A 433 9.04 33.54 7.98
C VAL A 433 9.28 32.80 9.29
N CYS A 434 10.46 32.21 9.43
CA CYS A 434 10.92 31.50 10.62
C CYS A 434 12.39 31.83 10.89
N ASP A 435 12.72 32.11 12.14
CA ASP A 435 14.06 32.47 12.57
C ASP A 435 14.82 31.23 13.05
N TRP A 436 15.34 30.42 12.11
CA TRP A 436 16.13 29.24 12.44
C TRP A 436 17.62 29.57 12.66
N PRO A 437 18.34 28.81 13.50
CA PRO A 437 19.79 28.95 13.63
C PRO A 437 20.48 28.54 12.31
N THR A 438 21.50 29.30 11.90
CA THR A 438 22.23 29.06 10.64
C THR A 438 23.03 27.75 10.62
N SER A 439 23.28 27.16 11.80
CA SER A 439 23.89 25.85 11.98
C SER A 439 22.96 24.68 11.65
N LEU A 440 21.65 24.90 11.52
CA LEU A 440 20.68 23.82 11.30
C LEU A 440 20.93 23.12 9.95
N ARG A 441 20.98 21.79 9.98
CA ARG A 441 21.26 20.89 8.85
C ARG A 441 20.17 19.83 8.67
N PHE A 442 19.62 19.32 9.77
CA PHE A 442 18.52 18.35 9.77
C PHE A 442 17.29 18.94 10.45
N LEU A 443 16.14 18.82 9.79
CA LEU A 443 14.84 19.21 10.33
C LEU A 443 13.82 18.09 10.04
N ASN A 444 13.25 17.53 11.09
CA ASN A 444 12.17 16.56 10.99
C ASN A 444 10.82 17.22 11.27
N LEU A 445 9.98 17.26 10.25
CA LEU A 445 8.60 17.77 10.23
C LEU A 445 7.61 16.66 9.83
N SER A 446 7.98 15.39 9.99
CA SER A 446 7.08 14.27 9.68
C SER A 446 5.84 14.27 10.57
N ALA A 447 4.72 13.81 10.02
CA ALA A 447 3.46 13.68 10.74
C ALA A 447 3.00 14.97 11.45
N THR A 448 3.24 16.14 10.85
CA THR A 448 2.87 17.45 11.43
C THR A 448 1.57 18.05 10.86
N LYS A 449 0.85 17.26 10.06
CA LYS A 449 -0.42 17.62 9.40
C LYS A 449 -0.31 18.84 8.48
N LEU A 450 0.85 19.08 7.88
CA LEU A 450 1.07 20.19 6.96
C LEU A 450 0.40 19.94 5.60
N HIS A 451 -0.24 20.98 5.06
CA HIS A 451 -0.87 20.94 3.72
C HIS A 451 -0.06 21.66 2.63
N LYS A 452 0.77 22.64 3.02
CA LYS A 452 1.56 23.46 2.11
C LYS A 452 2.86 23.90 2.77
N LEU A 453 3.92 23.98 1.97
CA LEU A 453 5.23 24.48 2.38
C LEU A 453 5.38 25.98 2.10
N THR A 454 6.22 26.64 2.88
CA THR A 454 6.54 28.08 2.74
C THR A 454 8.06 28.30 2.92
N PRO A 455 8.58 29.50 2.62
CA PRO A 455 9.97 29.86 2.88
C PRO A 455 10.41 29.84 4.36
N CYS A 456 9.54 29.44 5.31
CA CYS A 456 9.94 29.14 6.69
C CYS A 456 11.00 28.02 6.74
N ILE A 457 11.03 27.10 5.77
CA ILE A 457 12.05 26.05 5.71
C ILE A 457 13.40 26.68 5.31
N PRO A 458 14.47 26.52 6.11
CA PRO A 458 15.74 27.22 5.87
C PRO A 458 16.55 26.57 4.73
N LEU A 459 17.21 27.40 3.93
CA LEU A 459 18.08 26.97 2.81
C LEU A 459 19.37 26.26 3.27
N SER A 460 19.66 26.24 4.57
CA SER A 460 20.86 25.62 5.15
C SER A 460 20.76 24.11 5.31
N LEU A 461 19.56 23.54 5.15
CA LEU A 461 19.32 22.12 5.38
C LEU A 461 20.05 21.23 4.37
N THR A 462 20.59 20.13 4.89
CA THR A 462 21.14 19.01 4.12
C THR A 462 20.21 17.81 4.13
N ALA A 463 19.34 17.70 5.14
CA ALA A 463 18.37 16.62 5.28
C ALA A 463 17.04 17.16 5.82
N LEU A 464 15.92 16.78 5.18
CA LEU A 464 14.59 17.30 5.50
C LEU A 464 13.55 16.19 5.42
N ASP A 465 12.92 15.88 6.55
CA ASP A 465 11.83 14.90 6.61
C ASP A 465 10.47 15.61 6.68
N LEU A 466 9.64 15.34 5.67
CA LEU A 466 8.27 15.83 5.52
C LEU A 466 7.29 14.67 5.33
N SER A 467 7.68 13.45 5.71
CA SER A 467 6.85 12.26 5.57
C SER A 467 5.54 12.36 6.37
N GLN A 468 4.52 11.59 5.96
CA GLN A 468 3.23 11.47 6.65
C GLN A 468 2.50 12.82 6.84
N ASN A 469 2.60 13.71 5.87
CA ASN A 469 1.85 14.98 5.84
C ASN A 469 0.73 14.92 4.78
N TYR A 470 0.09 16.07 4.53
CA TYR A 470 -0.96 16.21 3.52
C TYR A 470 -0.49 17.05 2.32
N LEU A 471 0.80 16.97 2.00
CA LEU A 471 1.40 17.74 0.91
C LEU A 471 1.00 17.15 -0.46
N THR A 472 0.76 18.04 -1.43
CA THR A 472 0.43 17.67 -2.81
C THR A 472 1.48 18.13 -3.82
N ALA A 473 2.30 19.13 -3.46
CA ALA A 473 3.34 19.70 -4.30
C ALA A 473 4.48 20.30 -3.46
N PHE A 474 5.66 20.43 -4.09
CA PHE A 474 6.86 20.98 -3.49
C PHE A 474 7.46 22.05 -4.42
N HIS A 475 7.55 23.30 -3.96
CA HIS A 475 7.96 24.44 -4.81
C HIS A 475 9.12 25.26 -4.21
N LEU A 476 9.79 24.75 -3.18
CA LEU A 476 10.90 25.46 -2.56
C LEU A 476 12.22 25.08 -3.22
N HIS A 477 13.08 26.08 -3.45
CA HIS A 477 14.45 25.85 -3.88
C HIS A 477 15.34 25.55 -2.67
N LEU A 478 15.95 24.36 -2.61
CA LEU A 478 16.81 23.93 -1.50
C LEU A 478 18.17 23.44 -2.02
N PRO A 479 19.15 24.36 -2.22
CA PRO A 479 20.37 24.05 -2.97
C PRO A 479 21.33 23.09 -2.26
N LYS A 480 21.30 23.04 -0.93
CA LYS A 480 22.21 22.22 -0.10
C LYS A 480 21.62 20.87 0.31
N LEU A 481 20.36 20.61 -0.04
CA LEU A 481 19.66 19.41 0.39
C LEU A 481 20.24 18.19 -0.31
N MET A 482 20.60 17.18 0.49
CA MET A 482 21.16 15.89 0.05
C MET A 482 20.15 14.75 0.26
N GLU A 483 19.29 14.86 1.29
CA GLU A 483 18.32 13.83 1.65
C GLU A 483 16.92 14.44 1.87
N LEU A 484 15.91 13.87 1.22
CA LEU A 484 14.53 14.35 1.28
C LEU A 484 13.54 13.20 1.45
N TRP A 485 12.76 13.24 2.53
CA TRP A 485 11.67 12.29 2.77
C TRP A 485 10.30 12.93 2.54
N LEU A 486 9.53 12.36 1.64
CA LEU A 486 8.16 12.74 1.25
C LEU A 486 7.18 11.56 1.37
N THR A 487 7.61 10.44 1.95
CA THR A 487 6.82 9.21 2.11
C THR A 487 5.47 9.48 2.77
N GLY A 488 4.38 8.89 2.30
CA GLY A 488 3.07 9.02 2.97
C GLY A 488 2.37 10.37 2.78
N ASN A 489 2.56 11.04 1.63
CA ASN A 489 1.89 12.28 1.27
C ASN A 489 0.88 12.05 0.13
N ARG A 490 0.52 13.09 -0.64
CA ARG A 490 -0.44 13.05 -1.77
C ARG A 490 0.17 13.59 -3.05
N PHE A 491 1.45 13.32 -3.30
CA PHE A 491 2.14 13.71 -4.54
C PHE A 491 1.64 12.87 -5.72
N ILE A 492 1.37 13.52 -6.87
CA ILE A 492 0.93 12.86 -8.11
C ILE A 492 2.10 12.71 -9.11
N SER A 493 3.13 13.53 -8.96
CA SER A 493 4.35 13.57 -9.76
C SER A 493 5.57 13.77 -8.85
N LEU A 494 6.76 13.43 -9.35
CA LEU A 494 8.01 13.77 -8.67
C LEU A 494 8.17 15.29 -8.57
N PRO A 495 8.80 15.80 -7.50
CA PRO A 495 9.09 17.23 -7.40
C PRO A 495 10.11 17.65 -8.47
N GLU A 496 10.12 18.93 -8.84
CA GLU A 496 11.03 19.45 -9.86
C GLU A 496 12.49 19.32 -9.43
N GLY A 497 13.24 18.40 -10.05
CA GLY A 497 14.63 18.10 -9.67
C GLY A 497 15.59 19.29 -9.72
N GLY A 498 15.32 20.28 -10.59
CA GLY A 498 16.09 21.53 -10.67
C GLY A 498 16.07 22.37 -9.38
N GLN A 499 15.12 22.12 -8.47
CA GLN A 499 15.07 22.77 -7.17
C GLN A 499 16.09 22.22 -6.16
N PHE A 500 16.67 21.04 -6.44
CA PHE A 500 17.55 20.31 -5.51
C PHE A 500 18.85 19.85 -6.21
N PRO A 501 19.76 20.77 -6.56
CA PRO A 501 20.98 20.45 -7.29
C PRO A 501 21.90 19.44 -6.58
N SER A 502 21.89 19.41 -5.25
CA SER A 502 22.75 18.53 -4.44
C SER A 502 22.06 17.26 -3.92
N LEU A 503 20.80 16.99 -4.33
CA LEU A 503 20.00 15.90 -3.77
C LEU A 503 20.57 14.55 -4.20
N GLN A 504 20.83 13.66 -3.24
CA GLN A 504 21.38 12.32 -3.46
C GLN A 504 20.35 11.23 -3.18
N MET A 505 19.45 11.46 -2.22
CA MET A 505 18.47 10.48 -1.76
C MET A 505 17.07 11.10 -1.73
N LEU A 506 16.12 10.44 -2.41
CA LEU A 506 14.71 10.82 -2.42
C LEU A 506 13.83 9.64 -2.03
N PHE A 507 13.04 9.83 -0.96
CA PHE A 507 12.06 8.86 -0.48
C PHE A 507 10.65 9.41 -0.72
N ILE A 508 9.86 8.75 -1.56
CA ILE A 508 8.51 9.19 -1.95
C ILE A 508 7.51 8.02 -2.02
N GLN A 509 7.73 6.98 -1.22
CA GLN A 509 6.79 5.85 -1.15
C GLN A 509 5.43 6.26 -0.59
N ARG A 510 4.40 5.42 -0.77
CA ARG A 510 3.06 5.66 -0.18
C ARG A 510 2.48 7.03 -0.56
N ASN A 511 2.60 7.38 -1.83
CA ASN A 511 2.00 8.59 -2.40
C ASN A 511 0.98 8.18 -3.49
N THR A 512 0.53 9.13 -4.30
CA THR A 512 -0.37 8.91 -5.44
C THR A 512 0.37 9.10 -6.76
N LEU A 513 1.65 8.73 -6.82
CA LEU A 513 2.50 8.93 -8.00
C LEU A 513 2.02 8.04 -9.15
N ASN A 514 1.61 8.67 -10.25
CA ASN A 514 1.07 7.94 -11.40
C ASN A 514 2.19 7.36 -12.28
N MET A 515 3.24 8.13 -12.55
CA MET A 515 4.39 7.70 -13.35
C MET A 515 5.55 8.68 -13.14
N PHE A 516 6.73 8.29 -13.59
CA PHE A 516 7.88 9.18 -13.78
C PHE A 516 8.67 8.70 -15.00
N ASN A 517 9.36 9.61 -15.66
CA ASN A 517 10.08 9.32 -16.89
C ASN A 517 11.56 9.71 -16.82
N LYS A 518 12.27 9.50 -17.93
CA LYS A 518 13.69 9.84 -18.06
C LYS A 518 13.98 11.31 -17.80
N SER A 519 13.13 12.23 -18.28
CA SER A 519 13.33 13.67 -18.05
C SER A 519 13.15 14.07 -16.59
N ASP A 520 12.22 13.44 -15.86
CA ASP A 520 12.01 13.71 -14.44
C ASP A 520 13.24 13.34 -13.62
N LEU A 521 13.85 12.18 -13.90
CA LEU A 521 15.08 11.74 -13.22
C LEU A 521 16.30 12.56 -13.66
N MET A 522 16.42 12.88 -14.95
CA MET A 522 17.53 13.71 -15.46
C MET A 522 17.50 15.15 -14.95
N ALA A 523 16.34 15.64 -14.48
CA ALA A 523 16.26 16.94 -13.83
C ALA A 523 17.01 16.99 -12.50
N PHE A 524 17.22 15.85 -11.84
CA PHE A 524 18.06 15.75 -10.65
C PHE A 524 19.53 15.51 -11.03
N GLN A 525 20.39 16.48 -10.74
CA GLN A 525 21.80 16.43 -11.18
C GLN A 525 22.66 15.43 -10.40
N SER A 526 22.31 15.19 -9.13
CA SER A 526 23.15 14.43 -8.18
C SER A 526 22.44 13.22 -7.56
N LEU A 527 21.22 12.89 -8.01
CA LEU A 527 20.40 11.86 -7.37
C LEU A 527 20.99 10.48 -7.63
N GLN A 528 21.23 9.72 -6.57
CA GLN A 528 21.84 8.39 -6.62
C GLN A 528 20.83 7.31 -6.23
N PHE A 529 19.97 7.60 -5.25
CA PHE A 529 19.02 6.65 -4.71
C PHE A 529 17.59 7.21 -4.75
N LEU A 530 16.67 6.37 -5.21
CA LEU A 530 15.23 6.63 -5.21
C LEU A 530 14.50 5.47 -4.53
N GLU A 531 13.57 5.81 -3.65
CA GLU A 531 12.56 4.87 -3.14
C GLU A 531 11.18 5.44 -3.45
N ALA A 532 10.51 4.89 -4.46
CA ALA A 532 9.23 5.37 -4.96
C ALA A 532 8.17 4.27 -5.05
N GLY A 533 8.41 3.09 -4.47
CA GLY A 533 7.46 2.00 -4.40
C GLY A 533 6.18 2.34 -3.63
N GLN A 534 5.22 1.41 -3.61
CA GLN A 534 3.93 1.57 -2.93
C GLN A 534 3.18 2.85 -3.38
N ASN A 535 3.13 3.10 -4.68
CA ASN A 535 2.44 4.23 -5.30
C ASN A 535 1.38 3.73 -6.30
N ASN A 536 0.48 4.61 -6.72
CA ASN A 536 -0.60 4.30 -7.67
C ASN A 536 -0.13 4.38 -9.12
N PHE A 537 0.80 3.51 -9.51
CA PHE A 537 1.40 3.58 -10.83
C PHE A 537 0.41 3.24 -11.95
N VAL A 538 0.30 4.16 -12.92
CA VAL A 538 -0.39 3.98 -14.19
C VAL A 538 0.60 3.37 -15.17
N CYS A 539 0.50 2.06 -15.37
CA CYS A 539 1.32 1.27 -16.26
C CYS A 539 0.94 1.48 -17.73
N SER A 540 1.29 2.67 -18.23
CA SER A 540 1.26 3.04 -19.63
C SER A 540 2.40 2.38 -20.41
N CYS A 541 2.29 2.32 -21.73
CA CYS A 541 3.35 1.75 -22.57
C CYS A 541 4.68 2.48 -22.41
N GLU A 542 4.65 3.82 -22.33
CA GLU A 542 5.83 4.65 -22.12
C GLU A 542 6.49 4.34 -20.77
N PHE A 543 5.69 4.27 -19.69
CA PHE A 543 6.22 4.05 -18.36
C PHE A 543 6.82 2.65 -18.18
N VAL A 544 6.12 1.62 -18.67
CA VAL A 544 6.60 0.23 -18.57
C VAL A 544 7.85 0.01 -19.41
N GLU A 545 7.92 0.57 -20.63
CA GLU A 545 9.11 0.50 -21.48
C GLU A 545 10.31 1.24 -20.85
N PHE A 546 10.08 2.43 -20.31
CA PHE A 546 11.08 3.19 -19.59
C PHE A 546 11.60 2.46 -18.36
N PHE A 547 10.70 1.96 -17.51
CA PHE A 547 11.05 1.32 -16.25
C PHE A 547 11.90 0.07 -16.49
N LYS A 548 11.44 -0.86 -17.34
CA LYS A 548 12.18 -2.10 -17.63
C LYS A 548 13.51 -1.88 -18.35
N GLY A 549 13.58 -0.88 -19.22
CA GLY A 549 14.73 -0.71 -20.12
C GLY A 549 15.81 0.25 -19.61
N HIS A 550 15.43 1.26 -18.84
CA HIS A 550 16.28 2.43 -18.62
C HIS A 550 16.42 2.86 -17.17
N VAL A 551 15.54 2.44 -16.25
CA VAL A 551 15.55 2.98 -14.87
C VAL A 551 16.86 2.68 -14.14
N ASP A 552 17.34 1.44 -14.19
CA ASP A 552 18.55 1.00 -13.49
C ASP A 552 19.84 1.64 -14.01
N HIS A 553 19.82 2.14 -15.25
CA HIS A 553 20.94 2.89 -15.83
C HIS A 553 20.98 4.34 -15.35
N LEU A 554 19.85 4.87 -14.88
CA LEU A 554 19.72 6.27 -14.45
C LEU A 554 19.80 6.40 -12.93
N ILE A 555 19.25 5.43 -12.18
CA ILE A 555 19.10 5.55 -10.73
C ILE A 555 19.13 4.17 -10.06
N THR A 556 19.59 4.11 -8.80
CA THR A 556 19.50 2.90 -7.98
C THR A 556 18.21 2.90 -7.15
N LEU A 557 17.36 1.90 -7.35
CA LEU A 557 16.12 1.70 -6.59
C LEU A 557 16.40 0.86 -5.32
N ARG A 558 16.37 1.48 -4.14
CA ARG A 558 16.75 0.80 -2.88
C ARG A 558 15.63 -0.06 -2.28
N ASP A 559 14.37 0.29 -2.56
CA ASP A 559 13.18 -0.48 -2.19
C ASP A 559 12.91 -1.67 -3.13
N GLY A 560 13.74 -1.84 -4.16
CA GLY A 560 13.73 -2.96 -5.07
C GLY A 560 12.55 -2.95 -6.06
N HIS A 561 12.72 -3.63 -7.19
CA HIS A 561 11.73 -3.69 -8.26
C HIS A 561 10.37 -4.27 -7.83
N HIS A 562 10.36 -5.17 -6.84
CA HIS A 562 9.14 -5.78 -6.31
C HIS A 562 8.19 -4.78 -5.65
N SER A 563 8.69 -3.62 -5.19
CA SER A 563 7.88 -2.57 -4.57
C SER A 563 7.11 -1.71 -5.59
N TYR A 564 7.38 -1.88 -6.89
CA TYR A 564 6.77 -1.12 -7.97
C TYR A 564 5.67 -1.93 -8.64
N VAL A 565 4.43 -1.63 -8.27
CA VAL A 565 3.24 -2.40 -8.65
C VAL A 565 2.26 -1.51 -9.41
N CYS A 566 1.68 -2.05 -10.48
CA CYS A 566 0.68 -1.36 -11.29
C CYS A 566 -0.66 -1.24 -10.53
N ASP A 567 -1.22 -0.02 -10.50
CA ASP A 567 -2.59 0.23 -10.02
C ASP A 567 -3.59 0.30 -11.18
N SER A 568 -3.16 0.87 -12.31
CA SER A 568 -3.98 1.03 -13.52
C SER A 568 -3.16 0.68 -14.77
N PRO A 569 -3.75 0.12 -15.83
CA PRO A 569 -5.17 -0.25 -16.00
C PRO A 569 -5.57 -1.49 -15.16
N PRO A 570 -6.88 -1.73 -14.93
CA PRO A 570 -7.36 -2.86 -14.12
C PRO A 570 -6.86 -4.25 -14.57
N SER A 571 -6.53 -4.40 -15.86
CA SER A 571 -5.98 -5.66 -16.40
C SER A 571 -4.57 -5.99 -15.92
N LEU A 572 -3.83 -5.00 -15.42
CA LEU A 572 -2.46 -5.15 -14.95
C LEU A 572 -2.34 -4.89 -13.44
N ARG A 573 -3.46 -4.70 -12.75
CA ARG A 573 -3.48 -4.34 -11.34
C ARG A 573 -2.80 -5.42 -10.49
N ASP A 574 -2.07 -5.00 -9.48
CA ASP A 574 -1.35 -5.83 -8.51
C ASP A 574 -0.20 -6.67 -9.11
N LEU A 575 0.12 -6.48 -10.40
CA LEU A 575 1.34 -7.00 -11.01
C LEU A 575 2.50 -6.03 -10.85
N THR A 576 3.70 -6.57 -10.64
CA THR A 576 4.93 -5.76 -10.69
C THR A 576 5.12 -5.19 -12.10
N ILE A 577 5.75 -4.01 -12.19
CA ILE A 577 5.99 -3.37 -13.49
C ILE A 577 6.82 -4.28 -14.40
N ASP A 578 7.79 -5.02 -13.86
CA ASP A 578 8.60 -6.01 -14.59
C ASP A 578 7.78 -7.13 -15.21
N ASN A 579 6.71 -7.56 -14.54
CA ASN A 579 5.82 -8.61 -15.03
C ASN A 579 4.69 -8.07 -15.92
N ALA A 580 4.49 -6.75 -15.99
CA ALA A 580 3.45 -6.14 -16.82
C ALA A 580 3.74 -6.35 -18.31
N GLN A 581 2.90 -7.12 -19.00
CA GLN A 581 3.01 -7.36 -20.45
C GLN A 581 1.95 -6.56 -21.20
N LEU A 582 2.38 -5.51 -21.91
CA LEU A 582 1.52 -4.75 -22.82
C LEU A 582 1.77 -5.19 -24.26
N SER A 583 0.70 -5.43 -25.01
CA SER A 583 0.80 -5.80 -26.43
C SER A 583 1.26 -4.62 -27.27
N VAL A 584 2.22 -4.85 -28.18
CA VAL A 584 2.76 -3.85 -29.12
C VAL A 584 1.65 -3.17 -29.93
N PHE A 585 0.62 -3.92 -30.35
CA PHE A 585 -0.54 -3.38 -31.07
C PHE A 585 -1.36 -2.38 -30.26
N LYS A 586 -1.41 -2.52 -28.93
CA LYS A 586 -2.11 -1.59 -28.02
C LYS A 586 -1.28 -0.34 -27.75
N CYS A 587 0.04 -0.49 -27.66
CA CYS A 587 0.96 0.63 -27.47
C CYS A 587 1.12 1.49 -28.73
N HIS A 588 1.10 0.88 -29.91
CA HIS A 588 1.22 1.55 -31.19
C HIS A 588 -0.05 1.38 -32.04
N MET A 589 -1.22 1.56 -31.43
CA MET A 589 -2.51 1.37 -32.12
C MET A 589 -2.63 2.23 -33.39
N ILE A 590 -2.19 3.50 -33.33
CA ILE A 590 -2.26 4.42 -34.48
C ILE A 590 -1.40 3.93 -35.64
N LEU A 591 -0.14 3.54 -35.37
CA LEU A 591 0.77 3.02 -36.39
C LEU A 591 0.26 1.69 -36.95
N SER A 592 -0.22 0.81 -36.08
CA SER A 592 -0.75 -0.50 -36.46
C SER A 592 -1.97 -0.36 -37.37
N VAL A 593 -2.93 0.50 -37.02
CA VAL A 593 -4.11 0.78 -37.84
C VAL A 593 -3.72 1.47 -39.14
N SER A 594 -2.78 2.42 -39.12
CA SER A 594 -2.28 3.09 -40.33
C SER A 594 -1.64 2.09 -41.30
N VAL A 595 -0.81 1.17 -40.79
CA VAL A 595 -0.20 0.10 -41.61
C VAL A 595 -1.28 -0.82 -42.17
N VAL A 596 -2.25 -1.25 -41.37
CA VAL A 596 -3.36 -2.09 -41.84
C VAL A 596 -4.17 -1.38 -42.92
N CYS A 597 -4.55 -0.12 -42.72
CA CYS A 597 -5.28 0.68 -43.72
C CYS A 597 -4.45 0.90 -45.00
N SER A 598 -3.16 1.13 -44.87
CA SER A 598 -2.27 1.30 -46.03
C SER A 598 -2.19 0.00 -46.84
N VAL A 599 -2.05 -1.15 -46.16
CA VAL A 599 -2.03 -2.47 -46.79
C VAL A 599 -3.37 -2.77 -47.48
N THR A 600 -4.51 -2.47 -46.84
CA THR A 600 -5.83 -2.71 -47.47
C THR A 600 -6.05 -1.84 -48.70
N VAL A 601 -5.62 -0.58 -48.69
CA VAL A 601 -5.66 0.30 -49.87
C VAL A 601 -4.78 -0.25 -51.00
N VAL A 602 -3.56 -0.70 -50.70
CA VAL A 602 -2.68 -1.32 -51.69
C VAL A 602 -3.30 -2.58 -52.29
N VAL A 603 -3.93 -3.44 -51.46
CA VAL A 603 -4.64 -4.64 -51.93
C VAL A 603 -5.83 -4.28 -52.81
N LEU A 604 -6.61 -3.25 -52.45
CA LEU A 604 -7.73 -2.77 -53.27
C LEU A 604 -7.25 -2.24 -54.63
N ILE A 605 -6.17 -1.46 -54.65
CA ILE A 605 -5.56 -0.97 -55.89
C ILE A 605 -5.08 -2.14 -56.75
N ALA A 606 -4.40 -3.12 -56.16
CA ALA A 606 -3.96 -4.32 -56.86
C ALA A 606 -5.15 -5.13 -57.43
N ALA A 607 -6.24 -5.25 -56.67
CA ALA A 607 -7.47 -5.91 -57.12
C ALA A 607 -8.13 -5.16 -58.29
N VAL A 608 -8.18 -3.82 -58.25
CA VAL A 608 -8.68 -3.00 -59.37
C VAL A 608 -7.82 -3.18 -60.62
N ILE A 609 -6.49 -3.17 -60.46
CA ILE A 609 -5.55 -3.41 -61.57
C ILE A 609 -5.74 -4.82 -62.14
N ALA A 610 -5.92 -5.84 -61.30
CA ALA A 610 -6.20 -7.21 -61.71
C ALA A 610 -7.54 -7.31 -62.46
N CYS A 611 -8.61 -6.70 -61.94
CA CYS A 611 -9.91 -6.62 -62.61
C CYS A 611 -9.82 -5.93 -63.98
N TYR A 612 -9.03 -4.85 -64.09
CA TYR A 612 -8.79 -4.17 -65.36
C TYR A 612 -8.02 -5.06 -66.35
N LYS A 613 -6.96 -5.74 -65.91
CA LYS A 613 -6.17 -6.68 -66.73
C LYS A 613 -7.00 -7.90 -67.18
N LEU A 614 -7.87 -8.42 -66.31
CA LEU A 614 -8.78 -9.53 -66.63
C LEU A 614 -9.90 -9.09 -67.60
N HIS A 615 -10.39 -7.85 -67.50
CA HIS A 615 -11.32 -7.28 -68.48
C HIS A 615 -10.70 -7.13 -69.87
N VAL A 616 -9.39 -6.81 -69.99
CA VAL A 616 -8.70 -6.74 -71.29
C VAL A 616 -8.68 -8.10 -72.00
N PHE A 617 -8.51 -9.20 -71.26
CA PHE A 617 -8.60 -10.56 -71.79
C PHE A 617 -10.02 -10.88 -72.29
N TRP A 618 -11.05 -10.44 -71.56
CA TRP A 618 -12.45 -10.59 -71.94
C TRP A 618 -12.83 -9.74 -73.17
N TYR A 619 -12.34 -8.50 -73.26
CA TYR A 619 -12.58 -7.57 -74.39
C TYR A 619 -11.96 -8.05 -75.72
N LEU A 620 -10.81 -8.74 -75.68
CA LEU A 620 -10.18 -9.35 -76.85
C LEU A 620 -10.98 -10.55 -77.40
N GLN A 621 -11.61 -11.35 -76.52
CA GLN A 621 -12.52 -12.41 -76.96
C GLN A 621 -13.84 -11.84 -77.50
N MET A 622 -14.35 -10.77 -76.89
CA MET A 622 -15.58 -10.09 -77.32
C MET A 622 -15.43 -9.42 -78.69
N THR A 623 -14.29 -8.81 -79.00
CA THR A 623 -14.04 -8.13 -80.30
C THR A 623 -13.95 -9.10 -81.49
N VAL A 624 -13.48 -10.34 -81.27
CA VAL A 624 -13.50 -11.41 -82.30
C VAL A 624 -14.92 -11.94 -82.55
N ALA A 625 -15.75 -12.02 -81.52
CA ALA A 625 -17.17 -12.38 -81.65
C ALA A 625 -17.99 -11.25 -82.31
N TRP A 626 -17.67 -9.99 -82.03
CA TRP A 626 -18.35 -8.79 -82.53
C TRP A 626 -18.14 -8.56 -84.04
N LEU A 627 -16.97 -8.94 -84.58
CA LEU A 627 -16.67 -8.87 -86.02
C LEU A 627 -17.40 -9.93 -86.86
N LYS A 628 -17.82 -11.06 -86.26
CA LYS A 628 -18.60 -12.12 -86.93
C LYS A 628 -20.12 -11.88 -86.95
N ALA A 629 -20.62 -10.89 -86.20
CA ALA A 629 -22.05 -10.69 -85.97
C ALA A 629 -22.64 -9.45 -86.70
N LYS A 630 -22.01 -8.99 -87.79
CA LYS A 630 -22.50 -7.87 -88.60
C LYS A 630 -23.54 -8.34 -89.65
N GLY A 631 -24.67 -8.83 -89.16
CA GLY A 631 -25.89 -9.09 -89.93
C GLY A 631 -27.10 -8.65 -89.11
N LYS A 632 -27.72 -7.52 -89.48
CA LYS A 632 -28.99 -7.00 -88.91
C LYS A 632 -30.11 -8.06 -89.02
N PRO A 633 -31.10 -8.14 -88.10
CA PRO A 633 -32.13 -7.09 -87.97
C PRO A 633 -32.57 -6.74 -86.53
N ALA A 634 -33.38 -5.67 -86.48
CA ALA A 634 -34.00 -5.02 -85.33
C ALA A 634 -35.23 -5.76 -84.79
N VAL A 635 -35.51 -5.67 -83.48
CA VAL A 635 -36.82 -5.85 -82.79
C VAL A 635 -36.69 -5.20 -81.39
N CYS A 636 -37.28 -4.02 -81.16
CA CYS A 636 -38.56 -3.69 -80.48
C CYS A 636 -38.50 -3.51 -78.95
N SER A 637 -38.99 -2.33 -78.55
CA SER A 637 -39.44 -1.92 -77.22
C SER A 637 -40.51 -2.87 -76.67
N ALA A 638 -40.30 -3.35 -75.45
CA ALA A 638 -41.35 -3.98 -74.66
C ALA A 638 -42.20 -2.88 -73.99
N GLY A 639 -43.44 -2.72 -74.45
CA GLY A 639 -44.45 -1.91 -73.77
C GLY A 639 -44.96 -2.62 -72.53
N ALA A 640 -44.96 -1.94 -71.39
CA ALA A 640 -45.74 -2.35 -70.23
C ALA A 640 -47.18 -1.88 -70.44
N SER A 641 -48.14 -2.81 -70.44
CA SER A 641 -49.57 -2.50 -70.53
C SER A 641 -50.06 -1.89 -69.20
N LEU A 642 -50.52 -0.64 -69.22
CA LEU A 642 -51.17 0.01 -68.07
C LEU A 642 -52.49 -0.69 -67.74
N ARG A 643 -52.65 -1.15 -66.49
CA ARG A 643 -53.78 -1.97 -66.01
C ARG A 643 -54.93 -1.13 -65.44
N TYR A 644 -54.65 0.06 -64.93
CA TYR A 644 -55.62 0.98 -64.34
C TYR A 644 -55.49 2.37 -64.97
N ASP A 645 -56.57 3.14 -64.95
CA ASP A 645 -56.58 4.53 -65.42
C ASP A 645 -56.07 5.49 -64.33
N ALA A 646 -56.39 5.22 -63.07
CA ALA A 646 -55.77 5.93 -61.97
C ALA A 646 -55.61 5.11 -60.68
N PHE A 647 -54.50 5.36 -59.98
CA PHE A 647 -54.28 4.92 -58.61
C PHE A 647 -54.74 6.01 -57.64
N VAL A 648 -55.54 5.67 -56.63
CA VAL A 648 -56.05 6.65 -55.64
C VAL A 648 -55.34 6.49 -54.30
N SER A 649 -54.66 7.56 -53.87
CA SER A 649 -54.00 7.68 -52.57
C SER A 649 -54.81 8.59 -51.65
N TYR A 650 -55.29 8.05 -50.53
CA TYR A 650 -56.15 8.73 -49.56
C TYR A 650 -55.84 8.29 -48.12
N SER A 651 -56.34 9.02 -47.12
CA SER A 651 -56.24 8.62 -45.72
C SER A 651 -57.32 7.60 -45.39
N GLN A 652 -57.03 6.63 -44.53
CA GLN A 652 -58.03 5.67 -44.04
C GLN A 652 -59.24 6.35 -43.40
N HIS A 653 -59.07 7.57 -42.88
CA HIS A 653 -60.14 8.35 -42.24
C HIS A 653 -61.09 8.98 -43.28
N ASP A 654 -60.68 9.09 -44.53
CA ASP A 654 -61.47 9.64 -45.64
C ASP A 654 -62.00 8.52 -46.57
N ALA A 655 -61.86 7.26 -46.15
CA ALA A 655 -62.21 6.09 -46.94
C ALA A 655 -63.70 6.04 -47.31
N GLU A 656 -64.57 6.53 -46.41
CA GLU A 656 -66.02 6.59 -46.63
C GLU A 656 -66.35 7.45 -47.86
N TRP A 657 -65.78 8.65 -47.97
CA TRP A 657 -65.97 9.52 -49.14
C TRP A 657 -65.41 8.88 -50.42
N VAL A 658 -64.25 8.22 -50.35
CA VAL A 658 -63.65 7.58 -51.54
C VAL A 658 -64.49 6.38 -52.01
N GLU A 659 -64.87 5.49 -51.10
CA GLU A 659 -65.56 4.24 -51.44
C GLU A 659 -67.04 4.48 -51.80
N GLU A 660 -67.72 5.44 -51.17
CA GLU A 660 -69.16 5.67 -51.37
C GLU A 660 -69.48 6.77 -52.39
N ILE A 661 -68.56 7.69 -52.66
CA ILE A 661 -68.79 8.84 -53.56
C ILE A 661 -67.86 8.80 -54.78
N LEU A 662 -66.53 8.76 -54.58
CA LEU A 662 -65.57 8.83 -55.69
C LEU A 662 -65.62 7.60 -56.60
N VAL A 663 -65.60 6.40 -56.02
CA VAL A 663 -65.52 5.15 -56.76
C VAL A 663 -66.78 4.92 -57.61
N PRO A 664 -68.01 5.04 -57.07
CA PRO A 664 -69.22 4.83 -57.87
C PRO A 664 -69.36 5.83 -59.02
N GLU A 665 -69.00 7.10 -58.83
CA GLU A 665 -69.10 8.15 -59.85
C GLU A 665 -68.09 8.02 -61.00
N LEU A 666 -66.92 7.40 -60.76
CA LEU A 666 -65.88 7.21 -61.76
C LEU A 666 -65.96 5.84 -62.43
N GLU A 667 -66.17 4.76 -61.69
CA GLU A 667 -66.27 3.40 -62.25
C GLU A 667 -67.60 3.16 -62.99
N SER A 668 -68.67 3.90 -62.64
CA SER A 668 -69.98 3.80 -63.32
C SER A 668 -70.17 4.82 -64.45
N SER A 669 -69.14 5.60 -64.78
CA SER A 669 -69.18 6.58 -65.86
C SER A 669 -69.03 5.93 -67.25
N ASP A 670 -69.34 6.65 -68.33
CA ASP A 670 -69.16 6.18 -69.72
C ASP A 670 -68.17 7.10 -70.47
N PRO A 671 -66.95 6.62 -70.82
CA PRO A 671 -66.39 5.30 -70.54
C PRO A 671 -66.00 5.13 -69.04
N PRO A 672 -66.06 3.90 -68.49
CA PRO A 672 -65.74 3.65 -67.09
C PRO A 672 -64.24 3.80 -66.82
N VAL A 673 -63.90 4.49 -65.73
CA VAL A 673 -62.51 4.72 -65.32
C VAL A 673 -62.09 3.62 -64.35
N ALA A 674 -61.07 2.82 -64.70
CA ALA A 674 -60.60 1.74 -63.83
C ALA A 674 -59.70 2.29 -62.71
N LEU A 675 -60.14 2.18 -61.45
CA LEU A 675 -59.39 2.69 -60.29
C LEU A 675 -58.65 1.57 -59.54
N CYS A 676 -57.43 1.88 -59.07
CA CYS A 676 -56.67 1.03 -58.15
C CYS A 676 -56.70 1.62 -56.73
N LEU A 677 -57.16 0.83 -55.75
CA LEU A 677 -57.31 1.24 -54.35
C LEU A 677 -56.48 0.35 -53.41
N HIS A 678 -55.80 0.95 -52.44
CA HIS A 678 -54.92 0.20 -51.54
C HIS A 678 -55.64 -0.83 -50.66
N LYS A 679 -56.93 -0.63 -50.34
CA LYS A 679 -57.73 -1.56 -49.52
C LYS A 679 -58.34 -2.72 -50.32
N ARG A 680 -58.48 -2.54 -51.65
CA ARG A 680 -59.13 -3.51 -52.56
C ARG A 680 -58.11 -4.33 -53.35
N ASP A 681 -57.08 -3.68 -53.89
CA ASP A 681 -56.21 -4.24 -54.93
C ASP A 681 -54.82 -4.66 -54.43
N PHE A 682 -54.44 -4.34 -53.19
CA PHE A 682 -53.12 -4.71 -52.66
C PHE A 682 -53.03 -6.20 -52.33
N LEU A 683 -51.91 -6.82 -52.72
CA LEU A 683 -51.64 -8.23 -52.45
C LEU A 683 -51.18 -8.42 -50.99
N PRO A 684 -51.90 -9.20 -50.17
CA PRO A 684 -51.50 -9.49 -48.80
C PRO A 684 -50.16 -10.23 -48.75
N GLY A 685 -49.25 -9.79 -47.87
CA GLY A 685 -47.94 -10.43 -47.66
C GLY A 685 -46.76 -9.77 -48.41
N ARG A 686 -46.99 -8.78 -49.28
CA ARG A 686 -45.94 -7.89 -49.80
C ARG A 686 -45.76 -6.65 -48.94
N TRP A 687 -44.57 -6.03 -49.02
CA TRP A 687 -44.32 -4.74 -48.38
C TRP A 687 -45.26 -3.69 -48.96
N ILE A 688 -45.87 -2.89 -48.09
CA ILE A 688 -46.87 -1.89 -48.50
C ILE A 688 -46.30 -0.88 -49.52
N VAL A 689 -45.00 -0.57 -49.40
CA VAL A 689 -44.30 0.35 -50.31
C VAL A 689 -44.16 -0.24 -51.71
N ASP A 690 -43.85 -1.53 -51.85
CA ASP A 690 -43.74 -2.19 -53.16
C ASP A 690 -45.11 -2.29 -53.85
N ASN A 691 -46.18 -2.57 -53.07
CA ASN A 691 -47.56 -2.55 -53.57
C ASN A 691 -47.96 -1.16 -54.10
N ILE A 692 -47.54 -0.09 -53.43
CA ILE A 692 -47.75 1.28 -53.89
C ILE A 692 -47.00 1.54 -55.20
N ILE A 693 -45.71 1.17 -55.29
CA ILE A 693 -44.87 1.37 -56.49
C ILE A 693 -45.48 0.65 -57.70
N GLU A 694 -45.84 -0.63 -57.55
CA GLU A 694 -46.45 -1.42 -58.62
C GLU A 694 -47.81 -0.85 -59.05
N SER A 695 -48.61 -0.31 -58.11
CA SER A 695 -49.89 0.34 -58.41
C SER A 695 -49.73 1.65 -59.19
N ILE A 696 -48.66 2.40 -58.93
CA ILE A 696 -48.32 3.62 -59.67
C ILE A 696 -47.86 3.28 -61.09
N GLU A 697 -46.91 2.34 -61.24
CA GLU A 697 -46.38 1.95 -62.56
C GLU A 697 -47.43 1.30 -63.46
N SER A 698 -48.45 0.67 -62.85
CA SER A 698 -49.57 0.05 -63.57
C SER A 698 -50.75 0.99 -63.81
N SER A 699 -50.69 2.25 -63.37
CA SER A 699 -51.75 3.26 -63.53
C SER A 699 -51.33 4.41 -64.43
N TYR A 700 -52.27 4.93 -65.26
CA TYR A 700 -51.97 6.06 -66.14
C TYR A 700 -51.78 7.39 -65.39
N ARG A 701 -52.59 7.64 -64.34
CA ARG A 701 -52.48 8.81 -63.45
C ARG A 701 -52.50 8.38 -61.97
N THR A 702 -52.07 9.25 -61.08
CA THR A 702 -52.17 9.07 -59.62
C THR A 702 -52.99 10.21 -59.01
N LEU A 703 -54.09 9.87 -58.34
CA LEU A 703 -55.00 10.79 -57.64
C LEU A 703 -54.63 10.87 -56.16
N PHE A 704 -54.44 12.07 -55.64
CA PHE A 704 -54.23 12.32 -54.21
C PHE A 704 -55.45 13.03 -53.63
N VAL A 705 -56.12 12.37 -52.68
CA VAL A 705 -57.23 12.95 -51.93
C VAL A 705 -56.66 13.62 -50.68
N LEU A 706 -56.62 14.96 -50.69
CA LEU A 706 -56.05 15.80 -49.65
C LEU A 706 -57.15 16.27 -48.68
N SER A 707 -56.93 15.96 -47.40
CA SER A 707 -57.70 16.40 -46.23
C SER A 707 -56.74 16.80 -45.11
N GLU A 708 -57.22 17.39 -44.02
CA GLU A 708 -56.38 17.62 -42.85
C GLU A 708 -55.81 16.30 -42.28
N ASN A 709 -56.60 15.22 -42.33
CA ASN A 709 -56.20 13.89 -41.88
C ASN A 709 -55.04 13.33 -42.73
N PHE A 710 -55.09 13.52 -44.05
CA PHE A 710 -54.07 13.00 -44.96
C PHE A 710 -52.72 13.73 -44.80
N VAL A 711 -52.74 15.06 -44.63
CA VAL A 711 -51.52 15.87 -44.48
C VAL A 711 -50.82 15.65 -43.15
N THR A 712 -51.58 15.38 -42.08
CA THR A 712 -51.02 15.18 -40.73
C THR A 712 -50.44 13.78 -40.52
N SER A 713 -51.04 12.74 -41.10
CA SER A 713 -50.69 11.33 -40.81
C SER A 713 -49.82 10.66 -41.87
N GLU A 714 -50.17 10.80 -43.15
CA GLU A 714 -49.64 9.94 -44.22
C GLU A 714 -48.69 10.67 -45.18
N TRP A 715 -48.86 11.98 -45.39
CA TRP A 715 -48.13 12.76 -46.40
C TRP A 715 -46.59 12.68 -46.27
N CYS A 716 -46.04 12.66 -45.04
CA CYS A 716 -44.60 12.58 -44.83
C CYS A 716 -43.96 11.32 -45.42
N ARG A 717 -44.68 10.19 -45.31
CA ARG A 717 -44.20 8.88 -45.75
C ARG A 717 -44.23 8.79 -47.28
N TYR A 718 -45.24 9.41 -47.87
CA TYR A 718 -45.45 9.43 -49.31
C TYR A 718 -44.52 10.43 -50.03
N GLU A 719 -44.33 11.65 -49.52
CA GLU A 719 -43.45 12.67 -50.14
C GLU A 719 -42.02 12.13 -50.37
N LEU A 720 -41.48 11.41 -49.39
CA LEU A 720 -40.13 10.85 -49.44
C LEU A 720 -40.03 9.75 -50.52
N ASN A 721 -41.03 8.88 -50.62
CA ASN A 721 -41.08 7.80 -51.61
C ASN A 721 -41.40 8.30 -53.04
N PHE A 722 -42.24 9.32 -53.19
CA PHE A 722 -42.63 9.88 -54.49
C PHE A 722 -41.61 10.84 -55.11
N SER A 723 -40.76 11.46 -54.27
CA SER A 723 -39.67 12.31 -54.75
C SER A 723 -38.68 11.53 -55.65
N HIS A 724 -38.54 10.22 -55.44
CA HIS A 724 -37.73 9.34 -56.29
C HIS A 724 -38.30 9.15 -57.70
N PHE A 725 -39.62 9.31 -57.89
CA PHE A 725 -40.30 9.04 -59.16
C PHE A 725 -40.77 10.29 -59.90
N ARG A 726 -40.41 11.50 -59.42
CA ARG A 726 -40.76 12.80 -60.04
C ARG A 726 -42.27 13.01 -60.30
N ILE A 727 -43.12 12.33 -59.54
CA ILE A 727 -44.59 12.38 -59.71
C ILE A 727 -45.15 13.74 -59.29
N MET A 728 -44.44 14.48 -58.43
CA MET A 728 -44.83 15.81 -57.94
C MET A 728 -43.90 16.94 -58.40
N ASP A 729 -43.28 16.78 -59.56
CA ASP A 729 -42.54 17.86 -60.22
C ASP A 729 -43.51 18.73 -61.05
N GLU A 730 -43.28 20.05 -61.08
CA GLU A 730 -44.22 21.05 -61.64
C GLU A 730 -44.60 20.85 -63.12
N ASN A 731 -43.88 19.99 -63.86
CA ASN A 731 -44.07 19.74 -65.29
C ASN A 731 -44.59 18.32 -65.59
N ASN A 732 -45.10 17.58 -64.59
CA ASN A 732 -45.55 16.21 -64.77
C ASN A 732 -47.05 16.08 -64.45
N ASP A 733 -47.89 16.03 -65.49
CA ASP A 733 -49.35 15.94 -65.38
C ASP A 733 -49.86 14.58 -64.82
N SER A 734 -48.96 13.69 -64.40
CA SER A 734 -49.32 12.36 -63.89
C SER A 734 -49.97 12.39 -62.50
N ALA A 735 -49.77 13.45 -61.70
CA ALA A 735 -50.38 13.60 -60.39
C ALA A 735 -51.54 14.61 -60.39
N ILE A 736 -52.70 14.17 -59.90
CA ILE A 736 -53.91 14.99 -59.78
C ILE A 736 -54.23 15.14 -58.29
N LEU A 737 -54.36 16.37 -57.81
CA LEU A 737 -54.68 16.67 -56.41
C LEU A 737 -56.16 17.04 -56.26
N ILE A 738 -56.87 16.34 -55.39
CA ILE A 738 -58.26 16.63 -55.00
C ILE A 738 -58.25 17.14 -53.57
N LEU A 739 -58.82 18.32 -53.31
CA LEU A 739 -58.93 18.91 -51.98
C LEU A 739 -60.35 18.73 -51.45
N LEU A 740 -60.53 17.89 -50.41
CA LEU A 740 -61.86 17.62 -49.83
C LEU A 740 -62.40 18.77 -49.00
N GLU A 741 -61.51 19.45 -48.29
CA GLU A 741 -61.82 20.53 -47.37
C GLU A 741 -60.70 21.58 -47.40
N PRO A 742 -60.99 22.87 -47.15
CA PRO A 742 -59.96 23.90 -47.08
C PRO A 742 -58.98 23.64 -45.93
N ILE A 743 -57.74 23.28 -46.25
CA ILE A 743 -56.69 23.02 -45.25
C ILE A 743 -56.02 24.36 -44.87
N ALA A 744 -55.99 24.68 -43.57
CA ALA A 744 -55.31 25.88 -43.07
C ALA A 744 -53.80 25.85 -43.39
N LYS A 745 -53.19 27.00 -43.67
CA LYS A 745 -51.76 27.05 -44.05
C LYS A 745 -50.84 26.63 -42.89
N GLU A 746 -51.33 26.78 -41.68
CA GLU A 746 -50.65 26.47 -40.43
C GLU A 746 -50.67 24.97 -40.11
N THR A 747 -51.66 24.22 -40.61
CA THR A 747 -51.76 22.75 -40.40
C THR A 747 -50.80 21.96 -41.29
N ILE A 748 -50.22 22.56 -42.34
CA ILE A 748 -49.18 21.94 -43.18
C ILE A 748 -47.80 22.12 -42.52
N PRO A 749 -47.15 21.04 -42.02
CA PRO A 749 -45.83 21.14 -41.39
C PRO A 749 -44.78 21.79 -42.29
N LYS A 750 -43.93 22.67 -41.71
CA LYS A 750 -42.88 23.41 -42.44
C LYS A 750 -41.92 22.54 -43.27
N ARG A 751 -41.80 21.25 -42.96
CA ARG A 751 -40.98 20.27 -43.67
C ARG A 751 -41.53 19.89 -45.06
N PHE A 752 -42.82 20.07 -45.33
CA PHE A 752 -43.46 19.69 -46.59
C PHE A 752 -43.44 20.85 -47.61
N CYS A 753 -42.22 21.28 -47.97
CA CYS A 753 -42.00 22.45 -48.82
C CYS A 753 -42.64 22.30 -50.22
N LYS A 754 -42.64 21.08 -50.79
CA LYS A 754 -43.21 20.82 -52.12
C LYS A 754 -44.73 20.93 -52.11
N LEU A 755 -45.41 20.28 -51.15
CA LEU A 755 -46.87 20.41 -51.00
C LEU A 755 -47.28 21.87 -50.77
N ARG A 756 -46.54 22.60 -49.91
CA ARG A 756 -46.83 24.01 -49.66
C ARG A 756 -46.65 24.88 -50.90
N LYS A 757 -45.74 24.52 -51.81
CA LYS A 757 -45.57 25.20 -53.11
C LYS A 757 -46.77 24.94 -54.02
N ILE A 758 -47.23 23.69 -54.09
CA ILE A 758 -48.35 23.28 -54.96
C ILE A 758 -49.70 23.80 -54.44
N MET A 759 -49.92 23.83 -53.13
CA MET A 759 -51.10 24.46 -52.52
C MET A 759 -51.17 25.97 -52.81
N ASN A 760 -50.06 26.61 -53.17
CA ASN A 760 -50.03 28.00 -53.62
C ASN A 760 -50.22 28.17 -55.14
N SER A 761 -50.12 27.11 -55.95
CA SER A 761 -50.15 27.19 -57.43
C SER A 761 -51.54 27.01 -58.08
N ARG A 762 -52.64 26.91 -57.31
CA ARG A 762 -54.03 26.71 -57.82
C ARG A 762 -54.23 25.49 -58.74
N THR A 763 -53.29 24.56 -58.77
CA THR A 763 -53.31 23.34 -59.60
C THR A 763 -53.89 22.15 -58.82
N TYR A 764 -55.12 22.28 -58.31
CA TYR A 764 -55.86 21.21 -57.62
C TYR A 764 -57.37 21.35 -57.91
N LEU A 765 -58.11 20.25 -57.78
CA LEU A 765 -59.57 20.21 -57.88
C LEU A 765 -60.17 20.26 -56.49
N GLU A 766 -60.93 21.30 -56.17
CA GLU A 766 -61.59 21.45 -54.86
C GLU A 766 -62.98 20.83 -54.87
N TRP A 767 -63.30 20.05 -53.84
CA TRP A 767 -64.62 19.47 -53.66
C TRP A 767 -65.62 20.56 -53.23
N PRO A 768 -66.64 20.86 -54.04
CA PRO A 768 -67.57 21.95 -53.74
C PRO A 768 -68.57 21.54 -52.66
N GLN A 769 -68.77 22.44 -51.69
CA GLN A 769 -69.79 22.27 -50.64
C GLN A 769 -71.22 22.45 -51.19
N ASP A 770 -71.40 23.28 -52.22
CA ASP A 770 -72.67 23.46 -52.92
C ASP A 770 -72.95 22.33 -53.91
N GLU A 771 -74.10 21.66 -53.80
CA GLU A 771 -74.45 20.52 -54.66
C GLU A 771 -74.54 20.89 -56.15
N GLU A 772 -74.93 22.13 -56.48
CA GLU A 772 -75.03 22.62 -57.87
C GLU A 772 -73.68 22.65 -58.60
N ARG A 773 -72.56 22.77 -57.85
CA ARG A 773 -71.21 22.86 -58.43
C ARG A 773 -70.50 21.51 -58.54
N ARG A 774 -71.06 20.44 -57.96
CA ARG A 774 -70.48 19.08 -58.03
C ARG A 774 -70.44 18.55 -59.46
N GLY A 775 -71.39 18.93 -60.31
CA GLY A 775 -71.39 18.54 -61.73
C GLY A 775 -70.15 19.05 -62.50
N GLU A 776 -69.68 20.26 -62.20
CA GLU A 776 -68.49 20.86 -62.79
C GLU A 776 -67.20 20.16 -62.30
N PHE A 777 -67.13 19.83 -61.01
CA PHE A 777 -66.03 19.05 -60.43
C PHE A 777 -65.85 17.70 -61.14
N TRP A 778 -66.94 16.94 -61.29
CA TRP A 778 -66.89 15.62 -61.94
C TRP A 778 -66.54 15.70 -63.43
N HIS A 779 -67.01 16.74 -64.13
CA HIS A 779 -66.64 16.96 -65.53
C HIS A 779 -65.13 17.21 -65.67
N ASN A 780 -64.56 18.09 -64.83
CA ASN A 780 -63.14 18.40 -64.85
C ASN A 780 -62.28 17.20 -64.46
N LEU A 781 -62.67 16.45 -63.42
CA LEU A 781 -61.93 15.28 -62.99
C LEU A 781 -61.88 14.18 -64.08
N ARG A 782 -63.01 13.91 -64.75
CA ARG A 782 -63.06 12.93 -65.85
C ARG A 782 -62.26 13.39 -67.07
N ALA A 783 -62.25 14.69 -67.37
CA ALA A 783 -61.47 15.23 -68.49
C ALA A 783 -59.96 14.99 -68.29
N VAL A 784 -59.45 15.14 -67.07
CA VAL A 784 -58.01 14.94 -66.76
C VAL A 784 -57.63 13.45 -66.69
N LEU A 785 -58.57 12.57 -66.36
CA LEU A 785 -58.36 11.12 -66.28
C LEU A 785 -58.45 10.41 -67.64
N LYS A 786 -58.92 11.09 -68.69
CA LYS A 786 -59.02 10.51 -70.03
C LYS A 786 -57.62 10.30 -70.62
N ARG A 787 -57.33 9.08 -71.12
CA ARG A 787 -56.08 8.81 -71.86
C ARG A 787 -56.09 9.61 -73.16
N GLU A 788 -54.96 10.23 -73.48
CA GLU A 788 -54.72 10.74 -74.84
C GLU A 788 -54.37 9.50 -75.69
N ASP A 789 -55.14 9.25 -76.75
CA ASP A 789 -54.98 8.06 -77.61
C ASP A 789 -53.63 8.00 -78.34
#